data_AF-A0AAI8ZJL6-F1
#
_entry.id   AF-A0AAI8ZJL6-F1
#
_cell.length_a   1.000
_cell.length_b   1.000
_cell.length_c   1.000
_cell.angle_alpha   90.00
_cell.angle_beta   90.00
_cell.angle_gamma   90.00
#
_symmetry.space_group_name_H-M   'P 1'
#
loop_
_entity.id
_entity.type
_entity.pdbx_description
1 polymer ?
#
loop_
_entity_poly.entity_id
_entity_poly.type
_entity_poly.pdbx_seq_one_letter_code
_entity_poly.pdbx_strand_id
1 'polypeptide(L)'
;MALAIVVVPATAALAVPAATAPTAAAPAAPADEVDLTRAPAAPWFGGIIDWTADDAQSYADRLGATPAVLGQSVRYPLGSDDVTYLDQFAQQAAQQGSLLFLTLEPTKPLADLTAADATALTGRLEALRERYDSRTLVRFAPEMNGSWTPWGQQPTAYIAAFRQVADAVHASDAGAVTVWSPAYAAGYPFGSADGLTQGSATRSIAELDTDGNGRVDVDDDAYRPYYPGDDAVDWVGLSASHFGAEQDFTVGEPTEDYLGTEVIPQQEFGKNVVPEQDKFARELAGAYGYSDRGGAGRDFAAEWIEGTGKPAVIETGALYDPARTDGASEIDIKSAWWGQVLSADIRSAHPGIGMVVWRELQRTEAEAKGIVIDWRATGDPTVASALLTHLDPATATLGPVTQVFDQERANVATAQYRDPGSPEDEQMGWIVLCAVVLLLLFVISGPIGRLKPGWRYPDENSPRDRRLDLFRGWTIVAVVITHIEVASPYSYVTINAIGAITGAEMFVLLSGLVLGMVYPLAVKKFGEMKALVSILRRAFKQYIVAIAVVVIVFALTFVPFLDTDVITTFTDRGTGADGKVTTGQVYDLYPNGARLLDYPPPWYAIRDLLLLRMGPWVFNIMGLFVVLTLLVPAIVWLLRRRMWWVVLIASWTAYVLNAQFDIRVLPSMFEDVFPLLTWQVAFLNGMVIGYYRKRITRALTGRVGRVLVTIGLVAYVGSLAVLWAGHTYGVQLPGVPDGLYSSLYESMYQRTFLQPGRLIDLALMLVVAYTFLTRMWKPVDRAFGWFYTPLGSASLYVFIVHVFFVLIVGSLPFLDRANPWQGAVVHTLVLAAIWFMVTRKVLFKVIPT
;
A
#
# COMPACT_ATOMS: atom_id res chain seq x y z
N MET A 1 51.32 -46.39 -0.47
CA MET A 1 51.28 -45.48 0.70
C MET A 1 49.83 -45.18 1.01
N ALA A 2 49.42 -45.50 2.23
CA ALA A 2 48.06 -45.36 2.72
C ALA A 2 47.69 -43.88 2.94
N LEU A 3 46.47 -43.48 2.55
CA LEU A 3 45.80 -42.32 3.13
C LEU A 3 44.37 -42.75 3.49
N ALA A 4 44.09 -42.77 4.79
CA ALA A 4 42.85 -43.20 5.38
C ALA A 4 41.71 -42.21 5.07
N ILE A 5 40.63 -42.71 4.47
CA ILE A 5 39.35 -41.99 4.36
C ILE A 5 38.57 -42.32 5.64
N VAL A 6 38.48 -41.35 6.54
CA VAL A 6 37.64 -41.43 7.74
C VAL A 6 36.17 -41.37 7.29
N VAL A 7 35.45 -42.47 7.53
CA VAL A 7 34.00 -42.52 7.49
C VAL A 7 33.49 -41.88 8.79
N VAL A 8 33.00 -40.64 8.70
CA VAL A 8 32.22 -40.02 9.78
C VAL A 8 30.75 -40.34 9.53
N PRO A 9 30.00 -40.90 10.50
CA PRO A 9 28.59 -41.23 10.33
C PRO A 9 27.77 -39.93 10.20
N ALA A 10 26.90 -39.91 9.19
CA ALA A 10 25.96 -38.82 8.88
C ALA A 10 24.80 -38.75 9.90
N THR A 11 25.13 -38.52 11.17
CA THR A 11 24.17 -38.31 12.28
C THR A 11 24.34 -36.96 12.96
N ALA A 12 25.19 -36.06 12.43
CA ALA A 12 25.50 -34.76 13.04
C ALA A 12 25.15 -33.52 12.17
N ALA A 13 24.18 -33.63 11.26
CA ALA A 13 23.71 -32.49 10.44
C ALA A 13 22.20 -32.18 10.59
N LEU A 14 21.57 -32.68 11.67
CA LEU A 14 20.19 -32.33 12.06
C LEU A 14 20.16 -31.43 13.32
N ALA A 15 21.24 -30.69 13.59
CA ALA A 15 21.14 -29.50 14.42
C ALA A 15 20.82 -28.32 13.49
N VAL A 16 19.58 -28.25 13.02
CA VAL A 16 18.99 -26.96 12.70
C VAL A 16 18.99 -26.24 14.05
N PRO A 17 19.70 -25.10 14.22
CA PRO A 17 19.49 -24.32 15.43
C PRO A 17 17.99 -24.07 15.46
N ALA A 18 17.35 -24.32 16.60
CA ALA A 18 15.98 -23.90 16.82
C ALA A 18 15.95 -22.39 16.54
N ALA A 19 15.67 -22.04 15.29
CA ALA A 19 15.34 -20.70 14.91
C ALA A 19 14.06 -20.49 15.70
N THR A 20 14.18 -19.67 16.75
CA THR A 20 13.03 -18.95 17.26
C THR A 20 12.26 -18.52 16.03
N ALA A 21 11.04 -19.04 15.88
CA ALA A 21 10.12 -18.58 14.86
C ALA A 21 10.25 -17.05 14.85
N PRO A 22 10.42 -16.41 13.66
CA PRO A 22 10.43 -14.97 13.62
C PRO A 22 9.21 -14.55 14.43
N THR A 23 9.44 -13.79 15.50
CA THR A 23 8.36 -13.16 16.23
C THR A 23 7.69 -12.34 15.14
N ALA A 24 6.59 -12.86 14.59
CA ALA A 24 5.67 -12.04 13.83
C ALA A 24 5.50 -10.82 14.73
N ALA A 25 5.84 -9.64 14.21
CA ALA A 25 5.55 -8.40 14.91
C ALA A 25 4.14 -8.60 15.45
N ALA A 26 4.01 -8.53 16.78
CA ALA A 26 2.73 -8.80 17.42
C ALA A 26 1.69 -8.04 16.61
N PRO A 27 0.59 -8.70 16.15
CA PRO A 27 -0.42 -8.00 15.37
C PRO A 27 -0.70 -6.72 16.12
N ALA A 28 -0.46 -5.58 15.47
CA ALA A 28 -0.69 -4.29 16.09
C ALA A 28 -2.07 -4.41 16.71
N ALA A 29 -2.13 -4.32 18.05
CA ALA A 29 -3.39 -4.38 18.76
C ALA A 29 -4.35 -3.45 18.01
N PRO A 30 -5.61 -3.86 17.76
CA PRO A 30 -6.56 -3.00 17.06
C PRO A 30 -6.43 -1.63 17.69
N ALA A 31 -6.03 -0.62 16.91
CA ALA A 31 -5.81 0.72 17.44
C ALA A 31 -7.05 1.05 18.26
N ASP A 32 -6.89 1.27 19.57
CA ASP A 32 -8.02 1.62 20.43
C ASP A 32 -8.80 2.72 19.69
N GLU A 33 -10.10 2.51 19.52
CA GLU A 33 -10.93 3.35 18.65
C GLU A 33 -10.67 4.82 18.96
N VAL A 34 -10.14 5.58 17.98
CA VAL A 34 -9.84 7.00 18.19
C VAL A 34 -11.13 7.72 18.54
N ASP A 35 -11.17 8.22 19.77
CA ASP A 35 -12.29 8.96 20.32
C ASP A 35 -12.08 10.46 20.07
N LEU A 36 -12.77 10.97 19.05
CA LEU A 36 -12.71 12.39 18.67
C LEU A 36 -13.46 13.30 19.66
N THR A 37 -14.16 12.78 20.67
CA THR A 37 -14.91 13.61 21.63
C THR A 37 -14.03 14.23 22.72
N ARG A 38 -12.75 13.84 22.79
CA ARG A 38 -11.79 14.31 23.80
C ARG A 38 -10.42 14.58 23.20
N ALA A 39 -9.69 15.49 23.84
CA ALA A 39 -8.32 15.78 23.46
C ALA A 39 -7.42 14.58 23.79
N PRO A 40 -6.48 14.20 22.91
CA PRO A 40 -5.46 13.20 23.21
C PRO A 40 -4.50 13.68 24.31
N ALA A 41 -3.76 12.74 24.90
CA ALA A 41 -2.77 13.02 25.96
C ALA A 41 -1.62 13.91 25.47
N ALA A 42 -1.21 13.78 24.21
CA ALA A 42 -0.37 14.72 23.50
C ALA A 42 -1.07 15.11 22.18
N PRO A 43 -1.00 16.38 21.73
CA PRO A 43 -1.71 16.84 20.54
C PRO A 43 -1.30 16.04 19.31
N TRP A 44 -2.25 15.65 18.45
CA TRP A 44 -1.91 15.06 17.17
C TRP A 44 -1.23 16.10 16.27
N PHE A 45 -0.08 15.74 15.71
CA PHE A 45 0.64 16.60 14.78
C PHE A 45 0.47 16.14 13.34
N GLY A 46 0.28 17.10 12.44
CA GLY A 46 0.05 16.85 11.04
C GLY A 46 0.29 18.05 10.15
N GLY A 47 -0.04 17.91 8.87
CA GLY A 47 0.17 18.97 7.89
C GLY A 47 -0.93 19.06 6.84
N ILE A 48 -1.13 20.28 6.33
CA ILE A 48 -1.89 20.54 5.08
C ILE A 48 -0.85 20.65 3.95
N ILE A 49 -0.84 19.66 3.06
CA ILE A 49 0.12 19.60 1.94
C ILE A 49 -0.50 20.08 0.63
N ASP A 50 0.34 20.34 -0.37
CA ASP A 50 -0.11 20.62 -1.73
C ASP A 50 -0.44 19.31 -2.45
N TRP A 51 -1.70 18.87 -2.35
CA TRP A 51 -2.20 17.65 -2.97
C TRP A 51 -2.12 17.60 -4.50
N THR A 52 -1.80 18.72 -5.15
CA THR A 52 -1.58 18.77 -6.61
C THR A 52 -0.14 18.42 -6.99
N ALA A 53 0.81 18.67 -6.09
CA ALA A 53 2.24 18.50 -6.32
C ALA A 53 2.89 17.41 -5.43
N ASP A 54 2.19 16.97 -4.39
CA ASP A 54 2.70 16.10 -3.33
C ASP A 54 1.73 14.96 -2.99
N ASP A 55 2.18 14.03 -2.15
CA ASP A 55 1.39 12.90 -1.66
C ASP A 55 1.71 12.60 -0.18
N ALA A 56 0.82 11.86 0.49
CA ALA A 56 0.93 11.60 1.93
C ALA A 56 2.22 10.84 2.31
N GLN A 57 2.67 9.90 1.46
CA GLN A 57 3.88 9.11 1.73
C GLN A 57 5.13 9.98 1.57
N SER A 58 5.19 10.78 0.50
CA SER A 58 6.28 11.71 0.23
C SER A 58 6.43 12.73 1.35
N TYR A 59 5.33 13.21 1.92
CA TYR A 59 5.38 14.07 3.11
C TYR A 59 5.92 13.33 4.34
N ALA A 60 5.42 12.13 4.65
CA ALA A 60 5.92 11.32 5.78
C ALA A 60 7.42 11.01 5.65
N ASP A 61 7.89 10.69 4.44
CA ASP A 61 9.31 10.42 4.14
C ASP A 61 10.19 11.66 4.41
N ARG A 62 9.72 12.86 4.04
CA ARG A 62 10.46 14.12 4.29
C ARG A 62 10.40 14.55 5.76
N LEU A 63 9.26 14.34 6.42
CA LEU A 63 9.10 14.61 7.86
C LEU A 63 9.97 13.66 8.71
N GLY A 64 10.24 12.45 8.20
CA GLY A 64 10.94 11.40 8.93
C GLY A 64 10.06 10.65 9.93
N ALA A 65 8.74 10.90 9.91
CA ALA A 65 7.72 10.26 10.73
C ALA A 65 6.36 10.32 10.02
N THR A 66 5.46 9.39 10.35
CA THR A 66 4.09 9.40 9.85
C THR A 66 3.29 10.50 10.53
N PRO A 67 2.63 11.41 9.79
CA PRO A 67 1.77 12.42 10.39
C PRO A 67 0.52 11.78 10.99
N ALA A 68 0.13 12.19 12.20
CA ALA A 68 -1.11 11.69 12.82
C ALA A 68 -2.36 12.26 12.13
N VAL A 69 -2.23 13.39 11.43
CA VAL A 69 -3.31 14.11 10.77
C VAL A 69 -2.84 14.61 9.41
N LEU A 70 -3.70 14.53 8.40
CA LEU A 70 -3.50 15.19 7.13
C LEU A 70 -4.67 16.13 6.87
N GLY A 71 -4.39 17.29 6.30
CA GLY A 71 -5.40 18.31 6.01
C GLY A 71 -5.61 18.53 4.52
N GLN A 72 -6.87 18.73 4.12
CA GLN A 72 -7.24 19.10 2.75
C GLN A 72 -8.43 20.07 2.74
N SER A 73 -8.38 21.05 1.84
CA SER A 73 -9.53 21.91 1.51
C SER A 73 -10.30 21.38 0.31
N VAL A 74 -11.62 21.48 0.35
CA VAL A 74 -12.52 21.21 -0.79
C VAL A 74 -13.57 22.31 -0.91
N ARG A 75 -14.06 22.54 -2.13
CA ARG A 75 -15.15 23.50 -2.35
C ARG A 75 -16.46 22.93 -1.82
N TYR A 76 -17.27 23.80 -1.24
CA TYR A 76 -18.59 23.45 -0.71
C TYR A 76 -19.68 24.34 -1.34
N PRO A 77 -20.82 23.79 -1.79
CA PRO A 77 -21.19 22.36 -1.84
C PRO A 77 -20.28 21.50 -2.72
N LEU A 78 -20.21 20.19 -2.44
CA LEU A 78 -19.31 19.28 -3.15
C LEU A 78 -19.71 19.12 -4.63
N GLY A 79 -18.79 19.47 -5.53
CA GLY A 79 -18.86 19.10 -6.94
C GLY A 79 -18.35 17.68 -7.20
N SER A 80 -18.45 17.21 -8.44
CA SER A 80 -17.89 15.90 -8.85
C SER A 80 -16.39 15.80 -8.61
N ASP A 81 -15.68 16.89 -8.86
CA ASP A 81 -14.23 16.96 -8.69
C ASP A 81 -13.87 16.93 -7.20
N ASP A 82 -14.62 17.66 -6.36
CA ASP A 82 -14.41 17.72 -4.91
C ASP A 82 -14.68 16.35 -4.25
N VAL A 83 -15.69 15.61 -4.71
CA VAL A 83 -15.92 14.22 -4.31
C VAL A 83 -14.72 13.34 -4.67
N THR A 84 -14.18 13.49 -5.88
CA THR A 84 -13.02 12.71 -6.34
C THR A 84 -11.77 13.03 -5.52
N TYR A 85 -11.53 14.31 -5.22
CA TYR A 85 -10.39 14.73 -4.39
C TYR A 85 -10.53 14.29 -2.94
N LEU A 86 -11.73 14.33 -2.38
CA LEU A 86 -12.00 13.85 -1.02
C LEU A 86 -11.77 12.33 -0.91
N ASP A 87 -12.12 11.56 -1.93
CA ASP A 87 -11.84 10.12 -1.99
C ASP A 87 -10.36 9.79 -2.00
N GLN A 88 -9.62 10.50 -2.86
CA GLN A 88 -8.18 10.31 -3.01
C GLN A 88 -7.43 10.73 -1.75
N PHE A 89 -7.90 11.79 -1.09
CA PHE A 89 -7.39 12.25 0.18
C PHE A 89 -7.61 11.19 1.28
N ALA A 90 -8.83 10.70 1.43
CA ALA A 90 -9.17 9.69 2.42
C ALA A 90 -8.38 8.40 2.21
N GLN A 91 -8.21 7.96 0.96
CA GLN A 91 -7.40 6.80 0.61
C GLN A 91 -5.92 6.98 1.03
N GLN A 92 -5.31 8.12 0.72
CA GLN A 92 -3.91 8.39 1.06
C GLN A 92 -3.70 8.55 2.57
N ALA A 93 -4.64 9.19 3.27
CA ALA A 93 -4.57 9.29 4.72
C ALA A 93 -4.73 7.93 5.39
N ALA A 94 -5.61 7.05 4.88
CA ALA A 94 -5.75 5.69 5.37
C ALA A 94 -4.46 4.86 5.18
N GLN A 95 -3.70 5.09 4.10
CA GLN A 95 -2.37 4.47 3.92
C GLN A 95 -1.36 4.89 4.98
N GLN A 96 -1.57 6.04 5.63
CA GLN A 96 -0.73 6.53 6.73
C GLN A 96 -1.36 6.27 8.12
N GLY A 97 -2.61 5.80 8.17
CA GLY A 97 -3.38 5.76 9.41
C GLY A 97 -3.65 7.14 10.01
N SER A 98 -3.72 8.20 9.20
CA SER A 98 -3.92 9.58 9.66
C SER A 98 -5.41 9.96 9.77
N LEU A 99 -5.74 10.89 10.66
CA LEU A 99 -7.06 11.55 10.68
C LEU A 99 -7.23 12.48 9.48
N LEU A 100 -8.49 12.67 9.06
CA LEU A 100 -8.86 13.61 8.01
C LEU A 100 -9.23 14.96 8.64
N PHE A 101 -8.41 15.99 8.43
CA PHE A 101 -8.77 17.37 8.72
C PHE A 101 -9.32 18.04 7.46
N LEU A 102 -10.65 17.96 7.29
CA LEU A 102 -11.33 18.40 6.07
C LEU A 102 -11.83 19.84 6.22
N THR A 103 -11.28 20.75 5.43
CA THR A 103 -11.77 22.13 5.34
C THR A 103 -12.80 22.27 4.22
N LEU A 104 -13.97 22.83 4.54
CA LEU A 104 -15.02 23.14 3.58
C LEU A 104 -15.02 24.62 3.27
N GLU A 105 -14.84 24.97 2.00
CA GLU A 105 -14.76 26.34 1.51
C GLU A 105 -16.02 26.72 0.73
N PRO A 106 -16.96 27.51 1.30
CA PRO A 106 -18.15 27.95 0.61
C PRO A 106 -17.86 28.70 -0.69
N THR A 107 -18.44 28.22 -1.79
CA THR A 107 -18.35 28.85 -3.12
C THR A 107 -19.62 29.59 -3.53
N LYS A 108 -20.68 29.42 -2.75
CA LYS A 108 -21.96 30.12 -2.90
C LYS A 108 -22.20 31.00 -1.66
N PRO A 109 -23.08 32.02 -1.74
CA PRO A 109 -23.51 32.76 -0.56
C PRO A 109 -23.99 31.81 0.56
N LEU A 110 -23.64 32.11 1.81
CA LEU A 110 -23.95 31.24 2.95
C LEU A 110 -25.45 30.97 3.10
N ALA A 111 -26.30 31.94 2.77
CA ALA A 111 -27.75 31.82 2.80
C ALA A 111 -28.33 30.86 1.74
N ASP A 112 -27.56 30.53 0.70
CA ASP A 112 -27.98 29.63 -0.38
C ASP A 112 -27.57 28.17 -0.14
N LEU A 113 -26.83 27.88 0.95
CA LEU A 113 -26.44 26.53 1.32
C LEU A 113 -27.64 25.77 1.91
N THR A 114 -27.89 24.55 1.41
CA THR A 114 -29.10 23.78 1.74
C THR A 114 -28.81 22.53 2.57
N ALA A 115 -29.82 22.00 3.24
CA ALA A 115 -29.73 20.71 3.93
C ALA A 115 -29.37 19.54 3.00
N ALA A 116 -29.72 19.65 1.70
CA ALA A 116 -29.35 18.66 0.70
C ALA A 116 -27.83 18.66 0.44
N ASP A 117 -27.19 19.83 0.45
CA ASP A 117 -25.73 19.96 0.34
C ASP A 117 -25.03 19.29 1.53
N ALA A 118 -25.58 19.49 2.74
CA ALA A 118 -25.06 18.88 3.96
C ALA A 118 -25.25 17.35 3.98
N THR A 119 -26.39 16.86 3.50
CA THR A 119 -26.67 15.41 3.36
C THR A 119 -25.73 14.76 2.34
N ALA A 120 -25.41 15.45 1.24
CA ALA A 120 -24.48 14.94 0.23
C ALA A 120 -23.05 14.81 0.80
N LEU A 121 -22.63 15.76 1.65
CA LEU A 121 -21.36 15.68 2.38
C LEU A 121 -21.34 14.47 3.32
N THR A 122 -22.34 14.31 4.19
CA THR A 122 -22.34 13.26 5.21
C THR A 122 -22.46 11.86 4.61
N GLY A 123 -23.30 11.68 3.58
CA GLY A 123 -23.37 10.42 2.85
C GLY A 123 -22.03 10.03 2.19
N ARG A 124 -21.20 11.02 1.81
CA ARG A 124 -19.84 10.76 1.33
C ARG A 124 -18.91 10.36 2.48
N LEU A 125 -18.97 11.05 3.62
CA LEU A 125 -18.15 10.74 4.79
C LEU A 125 -18.47 9.34 5.35
N GLU A 126 -19.74 8.92 5.34
CA GLU A 126 -20.18 7.57 5.70
C GLU A 126 -19.57 6.50 4.76
N ALA A 127 -19.59 6.75 3.44
CA ALA A 127 -18.97 5.85 2.48
C ALA A 127 -17.44 5.73 2.67
N LEU A 128 -16.78 6.82 3.04
CA LEU A 128 -15.35 6.81 3.38
C LEU A 128 -15.06 6.07 4.68
N ARG A 129 -15.91 6.26 5.70
CA ARG A 129 -15.84 5.57 6.98
C ARG A 129 -15.95 4.05 6.80
N GLU A 130 -16.92 3.61 6.01
CA GLU A 130 -17.13 2.19 5.69
C GLU A 130 -15.93 1.60 4.92
N ARG A 131 -15.37 2.35 3.97
CA ARG A 131 -14.33 1.84 3.07
C ARG A 131 -12.92 1.84 3.68
N TYR A 132 -12.58 2.87 4.44
CA TYR A 132 -11.21 3.15 4.88
C TYR A 132 -11.07 3.32 6.39
N ASP A 133 -12.12 3.04 7.18
CA ASP A 133 -12.13 3.33 8.62
C ASP A 133 -11.78 4.80 8.93
N SER A 134 -12.10 5.72 8.01
CA SER A 134 -11.69 7.13 8.13
C SER A 134 -12.31 7.80 9.35
N ARG A 135 -11.58 8.75 9.95
CA ARG A 135 -12.04 9.60 11.06
C ARG A 135 -11.86 11.06 10.66
N THR A 136 -12.94 11.83 10.67
CA THR A 136 -12.96 13.15 10.02
C THR A 136 -13.31 14.27 11.00
N LEU A 137 -12.46 15.30 11.01
CA LEU A 137 -12.74 16.60 11.61
C LEU A 137 -13.15 17.56 10.48
N VAL A 138 -14.42 17.98 10.48
CA VAL A 138 -15.03 18.83 9.46
C VAL A 138 -14.93 20.28 9.90
N ARG A 139 -14.02 21.03 9.28
CA ARG A 139 -13.84 22.46 9.50
C ARG A 139 -14.61 23.27 8.46
N PHE A 140 -15.75 23.82 8.87
CA PHE A 140 -16.59 24.60 7.97
C PHE A 140 -16.21 26.08 7.96
N ALA A 141 -15.89 26.60 6.77
CA ALA A 141 -15.70 28.02 6.50
C ALA A 141 -14.81 28.73 7.53
N PRO A 142 -13.55 28.31 7.72
CA PRO A 142 -12.66 28.87 8.73
C PRO A 142 -12.32 30.33 8.45
N GLU A 143 -11.73 31.01 9.44
CA GLU A 143 -11.31 32.41 9.35
C GLU A 143 -12.46 33.35 8.94
N MET A 144 -13.68 33.00 9.37
CA MET A 144 -14.92 33.73 9.10
C MET A 144 -14.96 35.14 9.71
N ASN A 145 -14.11 35.42 10.69
CA ASN A 145 -13.94 36.74 11.28
C ASN A 145 -13.01 37.65 10.45
N GLY A 146 -12.26 37.07 9.50
CA GLY A 146 -11.39 37.79 8.57
C GLY A 146 -12.12 38.41 7.39
N SER A 147 -11.45 39.32 6.67
CA SER A 147 -12.00 40.09 5.55
C SER A 147 -11.57 39.57 4.16
N TRP A 148 -10.67 38.57 4.13
CA TRP A 148 -10.06 37.97 2.94
C TRP A 148 -10.78 36.72 2.40
N THR A 149 -11.87 36.28 3.05
CA THR A 149 -12.68 35.14 2.58
C THR A 149 -14.06 35.60 2.10
N PRO A 150 -14.65 34.96 1.06
CA PRO A 150 -15.98 35.33 0.56
C PRO A 150 -17.13 35.18 1.57
N TRP A 151 -16.95 34.30 2.57
CA TRP A 151 -17.87 34.06 3.69
C TRP A 151 -17.54 34.90 4.93
N GLY A 152 -16.43 35.65 4.91
CA GLY A 152 -15.96 36.44 6.03
C GLY A 152 -16.91 37.58 6.39
N GLN A 153 -16.91 37.93 7.67
CA GLN A 153 -17.64 39.06 8.26
C GLN A 153 -19.15 39.05 8.02
N GLN A 154 -19.75 37.85 8.13
CA GLN A 154 -21.19 37.61 8.01
C GLN A 154 -21.72 36.74 9.18
N PRO A 155 -21.76 37.27 10.42
CA PRO A 155 -22.10 36.50 11.64
C PRO A 155 -23.38 35.67 11.55
N THR A 156 -24.51 36.30 11.23
CA THR A 156 -25.82 35.64 11.23
C THR A 156 -25.90 34.53 10.18
N ALA A 157 -25.43 34.80 8.96
CA ALA A 157 -25.44 33.82 7.88
C ALA A 157 -24.44 32.67 8.14
N TYR A 158 -23.29 32.97 8.76
CA TYR A 158 -22.31 31.99 9.16
C TYR A 158 -22.88 31.02 10.20
N ILE A 159 -23.48 31.52 11.28
CA ILE A 159 -24.06 30.67 12.34
C ILE A 159 -25.13 29.75 11.75
N ALA A 160 -26.04 30.29 10.92
CA ALA A 160 -27.09 29.49 10.30
C ALA A 160 -26.53 28.37 9.42
N ALA A 161 -25.53 28.68 8.57
CA ALA A 161 -24.91 27.70 7.69
C ALA A 161 -24.08 26.65 8.47
N PHE A 162 -23.33 27.07 9.50
CA PHE A 162 -22.55 26.17 10.34
C PHE A 162 -23.45 25.17 11.06
N ARG A 163 -24.53 25.65 11.69
CA ARG A 163 -25.49 24.79 12.40
C ARG A 163 -26.13 23.76 11.46
N GLN A 164 -26.46 24.16 10.23
CA GLN A 164 -26.99 23.22 9.24
C GLN A 164 -26.01 22.09 8.89
N VAL A 165 -24.71 22.40 8.78
CA VAL A 165 -23.67 21.37 8.55
C VAL A 165 -23.49 20.52 9.80
N ALA A 166 -23.47 21.12 10.99
CA ALA A 166 -23.31 20.42 12.26
C ALA A 166 -24.46 19.43 12.51
N ASP A 167 -25.71 19.87 12.36
CA ASP A 167 -26.89 19.02 12.53
C ASP A 167 -26.82 17.79 11.61
N ALA A 168 -26.36 17.95 10.37
CA ALA A 168 -26.20 16.83 9.44
C ALA A 168 -25.06 15.89 9.87
N VAL A 169 -23.90 16.44 10.27
CA VAL A 169 -22.74 15.65 10.73
C VAL A 169 -23.09 14.83 11.97
N HIS A 170 -23.72 15.44 12.97
CA HIS A 170 -24.14 14.78 14.21
C HIS A 170 -25.25 13.74 14.01
N ALA A 171 -26.09 13.90 12.98
CA ALA A 171 -27.11 12.92 12.63
C ALA A 171 -26.60 11.74 11.78
N SER A 172 -25.34 11.79 11.31
CA SER A 172 -24.75 10.79 10.41
C SER A 172 -24.02 9.67 11.16
N ASP A 173 -23.86 8.51 10.51
CA ASP A 173 -23.07 7.38 11.03
C ASP A 173 -21.57 7.50 10.67
N ALA A 174 -21.14 8.64 10.11
CA ALA A 174 -19.75 8.86 9.69
C ALA A 174 -18.76 8.89 10.86
N GLY A 175 -19.23 9.12 12.10
CA GLY A 175 -18.39 9.33 13.27
C GLY A 175 -17.46 10.55 13.11
N ALA A 176 -17.92 11.56 12.36
CA ALA A 176 -17.20 12.81 12.13
C ALA A 176 -17.59 13.87 13.17
N VAL A 177 -16.73 14.85 13.38
CA VAL A 177 -16.92 15.96 14.33
C VAL A 177 -16.75 17.31 13.65
N THR A 178 -17.39 18.36 14.15
CA THR A 178 -17.29 19.72 13.61
C THR A 178 -16.20 20.55 14.27
N VAL A 179 -15.57 21.44 13.50
CA VAL A 179 -14.53 22.37 13.97
C VAL A 179 -14.93 23.81 13.65
N TRP A 180 -15.09 24.64 14.69
CA TRP A 180 -15.28 26.09 14.56
C TRP A 180 -13.94 26.82 14.71
N SER A 181 -13.45 27.48 13.66
CA SER A 181 -12.05 27.92 13.58
C SER A 181 -11.88 29.36 13.10
N PRO A 182 -11.93 30.37 13.99
CA PRO A 182 -11.56 31.75 13.66
C PRO A 182 -10.06 31.96 13.39
N ALA A 183 -9.72 33.10 12.80
CA ALA A 183 -8.37 33.66 12.81
C ALA A 183 -8.08 34.35 14.16
N TYR A 184 -6.84 34.28 14.63
CA TYR A 184 -6.39 35.02 15.82
C TYR A 184 -6.68 36.53 15.71
N ALA A 185 -7.05 37.18 16.82
CA ALA A 185 -7.61 38.52 16.82
C ALA A 185 -6.59 39.65 16.61
N ALA A 186 -5.29 39.35 16.48
CA ALA A 186 -4.29 40.39 16.27
C ALA A 186 -4.52 41.06 14.90
N GLY A 187 -4.90 42.34 14.92
CA GLY A 187 -5.23 43.10 13.71
C GLY A 187 -6.73 43.15 13.37
N TYR A 188 -7.60 42.59 14.20
CA TYR A 188 -9.06 42.81 14.10
C TYR A 188 -9.35 44.32 14.19
N PRO A 189 -10.29 44.89 13.39
CA PRO A 189 -11.26 44.25 12.49
C PRO A 189 -10.79 43.94 11.05
N PHE A 190 -9.49 43.86 10.79
CA PHE A 190 -8.89 43.40 9.53
C PHE A 190 -9.25 44.23 8.29
N GLY A 191 -9.63 45.50 8.46
CA GLY A 191 -10.12 46.36 7.38
C GLY A 191 -9.09 46.75 6.31
N SER A 192 -7.80 46.50 6.55
CA SER A 192 -6.67 46.82 5.66
C SER A 192 -5.90 45.58 5.18
N ALA A 193 -6.42 44.37 5.37
CA ALA A 193 -5.74 43.15 4.94
C ALA A 193 -5.49 43.16 3.43
N ASP A 194 -4.26 42.88 3.00
CA ASP A 194 -3.99 42.65 1.59
C ASP A 194 -4.80 41.41 1.14
N GLY A 195 -5.62 41.55 0.09
CA GLY A 195 -6.52 40.47 -0.33
C GLY A 195 -7.97 40.58 0.16
N LEU A 196 -8.36 41.74 0.71
CA LEU A 196 -9.77 42.10 0.95
C LEU A 196 -10.68 41.64 -0.20
N THR A 197 -11.62 40.76 0.12
CA THR A 197 -12.62 40.31 -0.85
C THR A 197 -13.85 41.20 -0.76
N GLN A 198 -14.51 41.48 -1.88
CA GLN A 198 -15.89 41.97 -1.82
C GLN A 198 -16.75 40.79 -1.36
N GLY A 199 -17.27 40.86 -0.13
CA GLY A 199 -18.10 39.81 0.44
C GLY A 199 -19.29 39.49 -0.46
N SER A 200 -19.77 38.25 -0.42
CA SER A 200 -20.92 37.82 -1.23
C SER A 200 -22.26 38.47 -0.80
N ALA A 201 -22.28 39.14 0.37
CA ALA A 201 -23.41 39.88 0.93
C ALA A 201 -22.95 41.21 1.58
N THR A 202 -23.91 42.09 1.89
CA THR A 202 -23.65 43.39 2.53
C THR A 202 -23.25 43.18 4.00
N ARG A 203 -22.01 43.55 4.37
CA ARG A 203 -21.52 43.49 5.76
C ARG A 203 -22.35 44.42 6.66
N SER A 204 -22.79 43.94 7.82
CA SER A 204 -23.65 44.68 8.75
C SER A 204 -22.83 45.17 9.95
N ILE A 205 -22.69 46.50 10.10
CA ILE A 205 -22.06 47.11 11.29
C ILE A 205 -22.78 46.66 12.56
N ALA A 206 -24.11 46.60 12.54
CA ALA A 206 -24.92 46.23 13.71
C ALA A 206 -24.70 44.79 14.20
N GLU A 207 -24.13 43.90 13.38
CA GLU A 207 -23.80 42.52 13.80
C GLU A 207 -22.37 42.39 14.34
N LEU A 208 -21.51 43.39 14.08
CA LEU A 208 -20.08 43.37 14.39
C LEU A 208 -19.71 44.35 15.51
N ASP A 209 -20.51 45.39 15.72
CA ASP A 209 -20.45 46.36 16.82
C ASP A 209 -20.99 45.70 18.11
N THR A 210 -20.10 45.04 18.82
CA THR A 210 -20.36 44.30 20.06
C THR A 210 -20.32 45.16 21.31
N ASP A 211 -19.71 46.35 21.26
CA ASP A 211 -19.70 47.31 22.38
C ASP A 211 -20.81 48.38 22.27
N GLY A 212 -21.47 48.47 21.11
CA GLY A 212 -22.61 49.36 20.83
C GLY A 212 -22.21 50.80 20.55
N ASN A 213 -20.96 51.04 20.17
CA ASN A 213 -20.41 52.38 19.95
C ASN A 213 -20.72 52.96 18.56
N GLY A 214 -21.33 52.16 17.67
CA GLY A 214 -21.73 52.51 16.31
C GLY A 214 -20.61 52.33 15.27
N ARG A 215 -19.51 51.70 15.64
CA ARG A 215 -18.35 51.39 14.80
C ARG A 215 -17.96 49.93 15.01
N VAL A 216 -17.11 49.42 14.13
CA VAL A 216 -16.40 48.16 14.36
C VAL A 216 -14.95 48.52 14.65
N ASP A 217 -14.37 48.15 15.78
CA ASP A 217 -12.98 48.49 16.11
C ASP A 217 -12.26 47.39 16.91
N VAL A 218 -11.11 47.70 17.51
CA VAL A 218 -10.31 46.74 18.28
C VAL A 218 -10.96 46.35 19.61
N ASP A 219 -11.88 47.18 20.11
CA ASP A 219 -12.64 46.94 21.33
C ASP A 219 -13.85 46.03 21.08
N ASP A 220 -14.08 45.59 19.85
CA ASP A 220 -15.09 44.60 19.51
C ASP A 220 -14.62 43.14 19.67
N ASP A 221 -15.57 42.24 19.93
CA ASP A 221 -15.31 40.82 20.05
C ASP A 221 -15.12 40.16 18.69
N ALA A 222 -13.87 39.83 18.38
CA ALA A 222 -13.47 39.19 17.13
C ALA A 222 -14.01 37.75 16.95
N TYR A 223 -14.55 37.13 18.01
CA TYR A 223 -14.87 35.71 18.06
C TYR A 223 -16.37 35.44 18.29
N ARG A 224 -16.94 35.99 19.37
CA ARG A 224 -18.31 35.69 19.83
C ARG A 224 -19.40 35.84 18.76
N PRO A 225 -19.39 36.87 17.89
CA PRO A 225 -20.43 37.03 16.88
C PRO A 225 -20.58 35.81 15.96
N TYR A 226 -19.52 35.01 15.81
CA TYR A 226 -19.49 33.88 14.89
C TYR A 226 -19.67 32.53 15.60
N TYR A 227 -19.83 32.49 16.92
CA TYR A 227 -19.91 31.22 17.66
C TYR A 227 -21.31 30.59 17.52
N PRO A 228 -21.44 29.38 16.94
CA PRO A 228 -22.74 28.81 16.61
C PRO A 228 -23.44 28.07 17.77
N GLY A 229 -22.74 27.86 18.89
CA GLY A 229 -23.25 27.20 20.09
C GLY A 229 -22.54 25.88 20.43
N ASP A 230 -22.55 25.53 21.72
CA ASP A 230 -21.87 24.32 22.25
C ASP A 230 -22.44 23.01 21.69
N ASP A 231 -23.70 23.00 21.27
CA ASP A 231 -24.38 21.85 20.67
C ASP A 231 -23.96 21.62 19.22
N ALA A 232 -23.48 22.66 18.53
CA ALA A 232 -23.06 22.58 17.13
C ALA A 232 -21.54 22.37 16.97
N VAL A 233 -20.73 22.80 17.94
CA VAL A 233 -19.26 22.74 17.89
C VAL A 233 -18.71 21.57 18.69
N ASP A 234 -17.96 20.66 18.08
CA ASP A 234 -17.26 19.61 18.81
C ASP A 234 -15.83 20.03 19.19
N TRP A 235 -15.14 20.71 18.27
CA TRP A 235 -13.77 21.21 18.43
C TRP A 235 -13.70 22.71 18.18
N VAL A 236 -12.93 23.41 19.01
CA VAL A 236 -12.57 24.82 18.75
C VAL A 236 -11.27 24.88 17.97
N GLY A 237 -11.16 25.77 17.00
CA GLY A 237 -9.99 25.92 16.14
C GLY A 237 -9.43 27.34 16.22
N LEU A 238 -8.14 27.50 15.96
CA LEU A 238 -7.52 28.81 15.81
C LEU A 238 -6.50 28.76 14.67
N SER A 239 -6.66 29.64 13.69
CA SER A 239 -5.62 29.94 12.72
C SER A 239 -4.68 31.00 13.30
N ALA A 240 -3.45 30.61 13.66
CA ALA A 240 -2.45 31.50 14.26
C ALA A 240 -1.07 31.19 13.66
N SER A 241 -0.49 32.16 12.93
CA SER A 241 0.75 31.97 12.18
C SER A 241 1.70 33.15 12.38
N HIS A 242 3.00 32.88 12.24
CA HIS A 242 4.01 33.92 12.23
C HIS A 242 4.20 34.50 10.82
N PHE A 243 3.72 35.72 10.59
CA PHE A 243 3.76 36.43 9.29
C PHE A 243 4.99 37.33 9.06
N GLY A 244 5.95 37.36 9.99
CA GLY A 244 7.17 38.15 9.81
C GLY A 244 6.95 39.67 9.83
N ALA A 245 6.09 40.16 10.73
CA ALA A 245 5.87 41.60 10.94
C ALA A 245 6.96 42.21 11.83
N GLU A 246 7.46 43.40 11.47
CA GLU A 246 8.15 44.28 12.43
C GLU A 246 7.10 45.13 13.14
N GLN A 247 7.10 45.13 14.48
CA GLN A 247 6.23 46.03 15.27
C GLN A 247 6.69 47.48 15.11
N ASP A 248 6.29 48.11 14.01
CA ASP A 248 6.44 49.54 13.80
C ASP A 248 5.08 50.24 13.86
N PHE A 249 4.72 50.71 15.05
CA PHE A 249 3.49 51.47 15.29
C PHE A 249 3.52 52.90 14.66
N THR A 250 4.54 53.22 13.85
CA THR A 250 4.74 54.56 13.26
C THR A 250 4.52 54.61 11.74
N VAL A 251 4.16 53.50 11.08
CA VAL A 251 3.99 53.42 9.63
C VAL A 251 2.58 53.84 9.18
N GLY A 252 2.50 54.96 8.45
CA GLY A 252 1.56 55.19 7.36
C GLY A 252 0.20 55.81 7.68
N GLU A 253 -0.19 56.81 6.88
CA GLU A 253 -1.53 57.41 6.89
C GLU A 253 -2.62 56.46 6.33
N PRO A 254 -3.88 56.70 6.72
CA PRO A 254 -5.05 55.95 6.27
C PRO A 254 -5.16 55.70 4.78
N THR A 255 -5.56 54.49 4.38
CA THR A 255 -5.90 54.22 2.98
C THR A 255 -7.40 54.21 2.67
N GLU A 256 -8.31 53.74 3.54
CA GLU A 256 -9.78 53.80 3.31
C GLU A 256 -10.60 53.76 4.61
N ASP A 257 -11.80 54.36 4.59
CA ASP A 257 -12.86 54.16 5.61
C ASP A 257 -13.44 52.74 5.45
N TYR A 258 -13.17 51.83 6.38
CA TYR A 258 -13.73 50.48 6.41
C TYR A 258 -14.78 50.38 7.52
N LEU A 259 -16.03 50.05 7.23
CA LEU A 259 -17.10 49.81 8.23
C LEU A 259 -17.22 50.87 9.37
N GLY A 260 -16.84 52.13 9.11
CA GLY A 260 -16.88 53.19 10.12
C GLY A 260 -15.77 53.15 11.16
N THR A 261 -14.70 52.35 10.94
CA THR A 261 -13.55 52.22 11.84
C THR A 261 -12.69 53.49 11.85
N GLU A 262 -12.01 53.76 12.97
CA GLU A 262 -10.81 54.60 12.94
C GLU A 262 -9.73 53.87 12.13
N VAL A 263 -8.85 54.65 11.52
CA VAL A 263 -7.92 54.15 10.54
C VAL A 263 -6.90 53.22 11.21
N ILE A 264 -6.84 51.98 10.74
CA ILE A 264 -5.87 51.00 11.22
C ILE A 264 -4.54 51.21 10.47
N PRO A 265 -3.41 51.41 11.15
CA PRO A 265 -2.09 51.51 10.52
C PRO A 265 -1.82 50.31 9.60
N GLN A 266 -1.28 50.55 8.40
CA GLN A 266 -0.84 49.46 7.54
C GLN A 266 0.43 48.84 8.11
N GLN A 267 0.41 47.52 8.30
CA GLN A 267 1.58 46.78 8.76
C GLN A 267 2.25 46.05 7.59
N GLU A 268 3.58 46.12 7.55
CA GLU A 268 4.34 45.36 6.55
C GLU A 268 4.66 43.96 7.07
N PHE A 269 4.01 42.95 6.48
CA PHE A 269 4.33 41.54 6.67
C PHE A 269 5.38 41.06 5.65
N GLY A 270 5.83 39.81 5.78
CA GLY A 270 6.70 39.17 4.80
C GLY A 270 8.19 39.45 4.97
N LYS A 271 8.64 39.92 6.14
CA LYS A 271 10.07 40.00 6.48
C LYS A 271 10.53 38.68 7.09
N ASN A 272 11.77 38.29 6.80
CA ASN A 272 12.41 37.14 7.47
C ASN A 272 12.89 37.55 8.86
N VAL A 273 11.99 37.55 9.85
CA VAL A 273 12.28 37.91 11.25
C VAL A 273 11.96 36.75 12.18
N VAL A 274 12.75 36.60 13.26
CA VAL A 274 12.49 35.58 14.27
C VAL A 274 11.25 36.00 15.09
N PRO A 275 10.30 35.07 15.36
CA PRO A 275 9.17 35.35 16.25
C PRO A 275 9.59 35.89 17.61
N GLU A 276 8.84 36.87 18.11
CA GLU A 276 9.05 37.42 19.45
C GLU A 276 8.86 36.33 20.52
N GLN A 277 9.55 36.49 21.65
CA GLN A 277 9.39 35.60 22.79
C GLN A 277 7.92 35.60 23.26
N ASP A 278 7.41 34.41 23.58
CA ASP A 278 6.05 34.16 24.05
C ASP A 278 4.94 34.75 23.14
N LYS A 279 5.23 34.97 21.86
CA LYS A 279 4.26 35.50 20.89
C LYS A 279 3.02 34.62 20.83
N PHE A 280 3.18 33.31 20.66
CA PHE A 280 2.02 32.41 20.53
C PHE A 280 1.16 32.39 21.81
N ALA A 281 1.80 32.36 22.99
CA ALA A 281 1.08 32.45 24.27
C ALA A 281 0.28 33.76 24.39
N ARG A 282 0.88 34.88 23.95
CA ARG A 282 0.20 36.18 23.93
C ARG A 282 -0.92 36.25 22.89
N GLU A 283 -0.79 35.58 21.75
CA GLU A 283 -1.87 35.46 20.76
C GLU A 283 -3.06 34.69 21.35
N LEU A 284 -2.82 33.58 22.03
CA LEU A 284 -3.85 32.80 22.73
C LEU A 284 -4.55 33.62 23.81
N ALA A 285 -3.79 34.38 24.60
CA ALA A 285 -4.31 35.22 25.69
C ALA A 285 -4.88 36.56 25.23
N GLY A 286 -4.88 36.86 23.92
CA GLY A 286 -5.29 38.16 23.39
C GLY A 286 -4.39 39.33 23.75
N ALA A 287 -3.21 39.08 24.32
CA ALA A 287 -2.22 40.07 24.71
C ALA A 287 -1.26 40.46 23.56
N TYR A 288 -1.44 39.90 22.37
CA TYR A 288 -0.72 40.25 21.15
C TYR A 288 -1.61 41.07 20.21
N GLY A 289 -1.08 42.17 19.70
CA GLY A 289 -1.79 43.10 18.83
C GLY A 289 -0.83 43.77 17.85
N TYR A 290 -1.31 44.01 16.64
CA TYR A 290 -0.53 44.63 15.57
C TYR A 290 -0.65 46.15 15.56
N SER A 291 -1.81 46.65 15.93
CA SER A 291 -2.18 48.06 15.97
C SER A 291 -2.22 48.64 17.38
N ASP A 292 -2.24 47.80 18.43
CA ASP A 292 -2.30 48.21 19.84
C ASP A 292 -1.24 47.50 20.69
N ARG A 293 -0.59 48.27 21.57
CA ARG A 293 0.33 47.77 22.60
C ARG A 293 -0.39 47.02 23.73
N GLY A 294 -1.70 47.21 23.90
CA GLY A 294 -2.55 46.49 24.84
C GLY A 294 -2.92 45.07 24.40
N GLY A 295 -2.71 44.70 23.14
CA GLY A 295 -3.18 43.46 22.55
C GLY A 295 -4.61 43.57 22.00
N ALA A 296 -5.17 42.47 21.50
CA ALA A 296 -6.58 42.40 21.09
C ALA A 296 -7.56 42.33 22.28
N GLY A 297 -7.06 42.11 23.50
CA GLY A 297 -7.86 42.02 24.73
C GLY A 297 -8.79 40.81 24.81
N ARG A 298 -8.66 39.84 23.91
CA ARG A 298 -9.54 38.65 23.81
C ARG A 298 -8.78 37.35 24.09
N ASP A 299 -8.96 36.81 25.29
CA ASP A 299 -8.34 35.55 25.72
C ASP A 299 -9.09 34.35 25.12
N PHE A 300 -8.64 33.91 23.94
CA PHE A 300 -9.23 32.79 23.22
C PHE A 300 -9.09 31.48 24.00
N ALA A 301 -7.93 31.26 24.64
CA ALA A 301 -7.66 30.02 25.37
C ALA A 301 -8.57 29.90 26.60
N ALA A 302 -8.66 30.95 27.42
CA ALA A 302 -9.50 30.95 28.61
C ALA A 302 -10.98 30.79 28.27
N GLU A 303 -11.46 31.46 27.22
CA GLU A 303 -12.88 31.43 26.86
C GLU A 303 -13.28 30.15 26.12
N TRP A 304 -12.55 29.77 25.09
CA TRP A 304 -13.00 28.73 24.16
C TRP A 304 -12.36 27.37 24.42
N ILE A 305 -11.09 27.31 24.82
CA ILE A 305 -10.44 26.02 25.11
C ILE A 305 -10.82 25.57 26.52
N GLU A 306 -10.55 26.40 27.52
CA GLU A 306 -10.78 26.09 28.93
C GLU A 306 -12.24 26.28 29.34
N GLY A 307 -12.86 27.38 28.89
CA GLY A 307 -14.24 27.72 29.26
C GLY A 307 -15.28 26.74 28.73
N THR A 308 -15.11 26.22 27.50
CA THR A 308 -16.02 25.20 26.95
C THR A 308 -15.59 23.77 27.31
N GLY A 309 -14.31 23.55 27.62
CA GLY A 309 -13.71 22.24 27.82
C GLY A 309 -13.61 21.39 26.55
N LYS A 310 -13.88 21.98 25.37
CA LYS A 310 -13.80 21.28 24.08
C LYS A 310 -12.35 21.14 23.62
N PRO A 311 -12.00 20.05 22.93
CA PRO A 311 -10.67 19.90 22.34
C PRO A 311 -10.40 21.00 21.30
N ALA A 312 -9.13 21.40 21.19
CA ALA A 312 -8.72 22.51 20.34
C ALA A 312 -7.76 22.12 19.21
N VAL A 313 -7.91 22.76 18.05
CA VAL A 313 -7.05 22.63 16.87
C VAL A 313 -6.30 23.93 16.65
N ILE A 314 -4.99 23.87 16.50
CA ILE A 314 -4.17 25.02 16.09
C ILE A 314 -3.70 24.80 14.65
N GLU A 315 -4.23 25.56 13.69
CA GLU A 315 -3.63 25.64 12.35
C GLU A 315 -2.56 26.74 12.36
N THR A 316 -1.33 26.39 12.01
CA THR A 316 -0.20 27.30 12.14
C THR A 316 0.83 27.13 11.03
N GLY A 317 1.69 28.14 10.92
CA GLY A 317 2.87 28.14 10.06
C GLY A 317 3.77 29.32 10.42
N ALA A 318 5.01 29.28 9.95
CA ALA A 318 5.91 30.42 10.04
C ALA A 318 6.44 30.77 8.65
N LEU A 319 6.20 32.02 8.26
CA LEU A 319 6.55 32.58 6.97
C LEU A 319 8.07 32.58 6.78
N TYR A 320 8.51 32.19 5.59
CA TYR A 320 9.87 32.41 5.11
C TYR A 320 9.81 32.82 3.64
N ASP A 321 10.42 33.96 3.33
CA ASP A 321 10.63 34.42 1.96
C ASP A 321 11.99 33.92 1.45
N PRO A 322 12.03 32.93 0.53
CA PRO A 322 13.27 32.39 0.00
C PRO A 322 13.99 33.34 -0.96
N ALA A 323 13.31 34.38 -1.47
CA ALA A 323 13.91 35.37 -2.36
C ALA A 323 14.70 36.45 -1.60
N ARG A 324 14.46 36.58 -0.28
CA ARG A 324 15.18 37.52 0.57
C ARG A 324 16.50 36.94 1.04
N THR A 325 17.51 37.81 1.06
CA THR A 325 18.87 37.49 1.51
C THR A 325 19.25 38.26 2.77
N ASP A 326 18.38 39.18 3.21
CA ASP A 326 18.44 39.93 4.45
C ASP A 326 17.44 39.35 5.47
N GLY A 327 17.82 39.30 6.75
CA GLY A 327 16.99 38.77 7.82
C GLY A 327 17.49 37.45 8.43
N ALA A 328 16.64 36.83 9.24
CA ALA A 328 16.89 35.56 9.90
C ALA A 328 16.82 34.38 8.91
N SER A 329 17.50 33.29 9.23
CA SER A 329 17.44 32.08 8.42
C SER A 329 16.11 31.35 8.61
N GLU A 330 15.69 30.56 7.62
CA GLU A 330 14.47 29.74 7.70
C GLU A 330 14.43 28.87 8.96
N ILE A 331 15.54 28.20 9.28
CA ILE A 331 15.64 27.33 10.45
C ILE A 331 15.50 28.12 11.75
N ASP A 332 16.06 29.34 11.85
CA ASP A 332 15.94 30.16 13.05
C ASP A 332 14.50 30.61 13.29
N ILE A 333 13.81 31.05 12.22
CA ILE A 333 12.42 31.50 12.28
C ILE A 333 11.50 30.36 12.68
N LYS A 334 11.59 29.22 11.96
CA LYS A 334 10.70 28.08 12.16
C LYS A 334 10.98 27.38 13.49
N SER A 335 12.24 27.20 13.88
CA SER A 335 12.60 26.59 15.18
C SER A 335 12.14 27.43 16.36
N ALA A 336 12.25 28.76 16.28
CA ALA A 336 11.74 29.66 17.31
C ALA A 336 10.21 29.58 17.44
N TRP A 337 9.50 29.39 16.32
CA TRP A 337 8.03 29.24 16.34
C TRP A 337 7.60 27.87 16.89
N TRP A 338 8.20 26.78 16.44
CA TRP A 338 7.96 25.44 16.99
C TRP A 338 8.28 25.38 18.48
N GLY A 339 9.37 26.03 18.91
CA GLY A 339 9.75 26.16 20.32
C GLY A 339 8.71 26.88 21.18
N GLN A 340 7.72 27.56 20.59
CA GLN A 340 6.57 28.12 21.30
C GLN A 340 5.35 27.19 21.18
N VAL A 341 4.90 26.90 19.95
CA VAL A 341 3.64 26.17 19.70
C VAL A 341 3.68 24.73 20.22
N LEU A 342 4.83 24.07 20.12
CA LEU A 342 5.02 22.67 20.54
C LEU A 342 5.74 22.55 21.90
N SER A 343 5.76 23.63 22.69
CA SER A 343 6.43 23.64 23.99
C SER A 343 5.66 22.88 25.06
N ALA A 344 6.39 22.27 26.00
CA ALA A 344 5.81 21.64 27.17
C ALA A 344 5.03 22.63 28.05
N ASP A 345 5.45 23.91 28.08
CA ASP A 345 4.79 24.96 28.85
C ASP A 345 3.41 25.30 28.28
N ILE A 346 3.31 25.51 26.96
CA ILE A 346 2.01 25.67 26.28
C ILE A 346 1.13 24.45 26.50
N ARG A 347 1.71 23.24 26.38
CA ARG A 347 0.96 21.99 26.59
C ARG A 347 0.41 21.87 28.01
N SER A 348 1.19 22.26 29.01
CA SER A 348 0.76 22.21 30.40
C SER A 348 -0.25 23.30 30.74
N ALA A 349 -0.13 24.49 30.14
CA ALA A 349 -1.07 25.58 30.34
C ALA A 349 -2.42 25.30 29.68
N HIS A 350 -2.40 24.71 28.48
CA HIS A 350 -3.58 24.49 27.66
C HIS A 350 -3.70 23.01 27.22
N PRO A 351 -4.00 22.08 28.16
CA PRO A 351 -4.09 20.65 27.85
C PRO A 351 -5.21 20.30 26.85
N GLY A 352 -6.17 21.22 26.65
CA GLY A 352 -7.24 21.09 25.66
C GLY A 352 -6.75 21.16 24.20
N ILE A 353 -5.54 21.63 23.91
CA ILE A 353 -4.97 21.63 22.55
C ILE A 353 -4.78 20.19 22.08
N GLY A 354 -5.73 19.66 21.33
CA GLY A 354 -5.72 18.26 20.91
C GLY A 354 -5.04 18.01 19.57
N MET A 355 -4.84 19.06 18.76
CA MET A 355 -4.30 18.92 17.42
C MET A 355 -3.51 20.17 16.99
N VAL A 356 -2.36 19.97 16.36
CA VAL A 356 -1.57 21.04 15.72
C VAL A 356 -1.35 20.65 14.25
N VAL A 357 -1.81 21.51 13.34
CA VAL A 357 -1.73 21.29 11.90
C VAL A 357 -0.84 22.35 11.27
N TRP A 358 0.29 21.92 10.72
CA TRP A 358 1.24 22.80 10.05
C TRP A 358 0.85 23.05 8.59
N ARG A 359 1.02 24.28 8.10
CA ARG A 359 0.84 24.60 6.67
C ARG A 359 2.09 24.17 5.89
N GLU A 360 2.04 23.01 5.24
CA GLU A 360 3.10 22.47 4.36
C GLU A 360 2.91 22.90 2.91
N LEU A 361 2.82 24.21 2.69
CA LEU A 361 2.48 24.80 1.40
C LEU A 361 3.51 25.86 0.98
N GLN A 362 3.75 25.95 -0.32
CA GLN A 362 4.39 27.11 -0.92
C GLN A 362 3.31 27.84 -1.71
N ARG A 363 2.98 29.09 -1.33
CA ARG A 363 1.88 29.82 -1.97
C ARG A 363 2.18 31.31 -2.05
N THR A 364 1.48 31.98 -2.95
CA THR A 364 1.46 33.43 -3.00
C THR A 364 0.72 33.99 -1.79
N GLU A 365 1.35 34.90 -1.05
CA GLU A 365 0.71 35.58 0.10
C GLU A 365 0.37 37.01 -0.22
N ALA A 366 -0.89 37.38 0.04
CA ALA A 366 -1.37 38.72 -0.20
C ALA A 366 -0.70 39.72 0.76
N GLU A 367 -0.58 39.35 2.03
CA GLU A 367 0.07 40.09 3.12
C GLU A 367 1.54 40.39 2.83
N ALA A 368 2.18 39.57 2.00
CA ALA A 368 3.55 39.76 1.53
C ALA A 368 3.61 40.41 0.13
N LYS A 369 2.60 41.20 -0.24
CA LYS A 369 2.49 41.92 -1.53
C LYS A 369 2.52 40.98 -2.75
N GLY A 370 1.95 39.78 -2.61
CA GLY A 370 1.81 38.80 -3.69
C GLY A 370 3.08 38.02 -4.03
N ILE A 371 4.07 37.97 -3.13
CA ILE A 371 5.26 37.13 -3.30
C ILE A 371 4.97 35.68 -2.88
N VAL A 372 5.77 34.75 -3.41
CA VAL A 372 5.67 33.32 -3.06
C VAL A 372 6.42 33.07 -1.76
N ILE A 373 5.68 32.68 -0.73
CA ILE A 373 6.19 32.34 0.59
C ILE A 373 6.31 30.83 0.75
N ASP A 374 7.37 30.38 1.41
CA ASP A 374 7.60 28.97 1.76
C ASP A 374 7.24 28.68 3.22
N TRP A 375 6.03 28.16 3.44
CA TRP A 375 5.57 27.74 4.76
C TRP A 375 6.06 26.34 5.14
N ARG A 376 6.55 25.54 4.19
CA ARG A 376 6.87 24.12 4.40
C ARG A 376 7.95 23.93 5.43
N ALA A 377 7.76 23.07 6.42
CA ALA A 377 8.85 22.65 7.30
C ALA A 377 9.68 21.53 6.65
N THR A 378 9.11 20.81 5.69
CA THR A 378 9.73 19.62 5.07
C THR A 378 10.37 19.87 3.71
N GLY A 379 10.42 21.12 3.26
CA GLY A 379 11.01 21.51 1.97
C GLY A 379 12.53 21.35 1.91
N ASP A 380 13.23 21.59 3.03
CA ASP A 380 14.67 21.40 3.20
C ASP A 380 14.97 20.30 4.24
N PRO A 381 15.85 19.31 3.96
CA PRO A 381 16.13 18.23 4.90
C PRO A 381 16.71 18.67 6.26
N THR A 382 17.42 19.80 6.29
CA THR A 382 17.98 20.37 7.53
C THR A 382 16.88 20.94 8.40
N VAL A 383 15.93 21.67 7.78
CA VAL A 383 14.76 22.24 8.45
C VAL A 383 13.82 21.13 8.92
N ALA A 384 13.60 20.10 8.09
CA ALA A 384 12.77 18.94 8.45
C ALA A 384 13.35 18.17 9.65
N SER A 385 14.68 17.97 9.66
CA SER A 385 15.38 17.33 10.78
C SER A 385 15.24 18.16 12.06
N ALA A 386 15.27 19.49 11.96
CA ALA A 386 15.04 20.38 13.10
C ALA A 386 13.61 20.27 13.63
N LEU A 387 12.58 20.30 12.75
CA LEU A 387 11.19 20.09 13.15
C LEU A 387 11.03 18.78 13.92
N LEU A 388 11.60 17.68 13.42
CA LEU A 388 11.49 16.37 14.07
C LEU A 388 12.05 16.37 15.51
N THR A 389 13.07 17.19 15.81
CA THR A 389 13.57 17.35 17.19
C THR A 389 12.62 18.11 18.12
N HIS A 390 11.71 18.91 17.57
CA HIS A 390 10.66 19.61 18.33
C HIS A 390 9.41 18.74 18.55
N LEU A 391 9.24 17.66 17.78
CA LEU A 391 8.12 16.72 17.87
C LEU A 391 8.43 15.58 18.84
N ASP A 392 8.62 15.92 20.13
CA ASP A 392 8.80 14.94 21.20
C ASP A 392 7.47 14.19 21.46
N PRO A 393 7.46 12.87 21.67
CA PRO A 393 6.25 12.12 22.03
C PRO A 393 5.46 12.67 23.24
N ALA A 394 6.09 13.46 24.11
CA ALA A 394 5.44 14.15 25.21
C ALA A 394 4.68 15.43 24.79
N THR A 395 5.07 16.07 23.69
CA THR A 395 4.51 17.35 23.22
C THR A 395 3.76 17.24 21.89
N ALA A 396 3.91 16.12 21.16
CA ALA A 396 3.20 15.82 19.93
C ALA A 396 3.03 14.31 19.73
N THR A 397 1.86 13.90 19.24
CA THR A 397 1.59 12.54 18.79
C THR A 397 1.83 12.46 17.27
N LEU A 398 2.78 11.61 16.89
CA LEU A 398 3.06 11.17 15.52
C LEU A 398 2.75 9.69 15.39
N GLY A 399 2.69 9.18 14.17
CA GLY A 399 2.38 7.78 13.88
C GLY A 399 0.93 7.57 13.46
N PRO A 400 0.60 6.36 12.99
CA PRO A 400 -0.77 5.99 12.66
C PRO A 400 -1.64 6.02 13.91
N VAL A 401 -2.74 6.77 13.84
CA VAL A 401 -3.76 6.86 14.90
C VAL A 401 -5.02 6.09 14.53
N THR A 402 -5.30 5.92 13.24
CA THR A 402 -6.34 5.04 12.70
C THR A 402 -5.70 3.79 12.09
N GLN A 403 -6.54 2.85 11.63
CA GLN A 403 -6.05 1.66 10.96
C GLN A 403 -5.29 1.99 9.66
N VAL A 404 -4.13 1.36 9.46
CA VAL A 404 -3.28 1.55 8.28
C VAL A 404 -3.69 0.61 7.14
N PHE A 405 -4.07 1.20 6.02
CA PHE A 405 -4.41 0.54 4.75
C PHE A 405 -3.33 0.81 3.70
N ASP A 406 -2.11 0.34 3.94
CA ASP A 406 -0.97 0.56 3.04
C ASP A 406 -0.91 -0.44 1.86
N GLN A 407 -0.10 -0.08 0.86
CA GLN A 407 0.09 -0.90 -0.33
C GLN A 407 0.82 -2.22 -0.04
N GLU A 408 1.65 -2.26 1.00
CA GLU A 408 2.41 -3.47 1.34
C GLU A 408 1.47 -4.56 1.87
N ARG A 409 0.59 -4.21 2.82
CA ARG A 409 -0.50 -5.06 3.29
C ARG A 409 -1.44 -5.47 2.17
N ALA A 410 -1.82 -4.53 1.30
CA ALA A 410 -2.62 -4.85 0.12
C ALA A 410 -1.97 -5.95 -0.72
N ASN A 411 -0.67 -5.82 -0.96
CA ASN A 411 0.09 -6.78 -1.76
C ASN A 411 0.21 -8.12 -1.03
N VAL A 412 0.61 -8.15 0.24
CA VAL A 412 0.68 -9.38 1.06
C VAL A 412 -0.67 -10.07 1.11
N ALA A 413 -1.77 -9.33 1.21
CA ALA A 413 -3.12 -9.89 1.17
C ALA A 413 -3.36 -10.63 -0.16
N THR A 414 -2.87 -10.13 -1.30
CA THR A 414 -2.99 -10.84 -2.59
C THR A 414 -2.28 -12.20 -2.67
N ALA A 415 -1.38 -12.51 -1.74
CA ALA A 415 -0.74 -13.82 -1.64
C ALA A 415 -1.70 -14.92 -1.15
N GLN A 416 -2.90 -14.54 -0.68
CA GLN A 416 -3.86 -15.45 -0.08
C GLN A 416 -4.63 -16.27 -1.12
N TYR A 417 -4.66 -17.58 -0.90
CA TYR A 417 -5.51 -18.49 -1.67
C TYR A 417 -6.86 -18.67 -0.99
N ARG A 418 -7.87 -19.09 -1.76
CA ARG A 418 -9.17 -19.52 -1.21
C ARG A 418 -8.97 -20.75 -0.31
N ASP A 419 -8.84 -20.51 0.98
CA ASP A 419 -8.86 -21.55 1.99
C ASP A 419 -10.31 -22.02 2.17
N PRO A 420 -10.62 -23.33 2.06
CA PRO A 420 -11.95 -23.85 2.33
C PRO A 420 -12.41 -23.71 3.80
N GLY A 421 -11.70 -22.97 4.65
CA GLY A 421 -11.98 -22.86 6.08
C GLY A 421 -11.53 -24.12 6.85
N SER A 422 -10.62 -24.88 6.26
CA SER A 422 -10.11 -26.14 6.82
C SER A 422 -9.09 -25.86 7.93
N PRO A 423 -9.13 -26.56 9.08
CA PRO A 423 -8.06 -26.49 10.08
C PRO A 423 -6.68 -26.79 9.47
N GLU A 424 -5.62 -26.21 10.03
CA GLU A 424 -4.25 -26.36 9.54
C GLU A 424 -3.80 -27.83 9.45
N ASP A 425 -4.23 -28.65 10.42
CA ASP A 425 -3.98 -30.10 10.43
C ASP A 425 -4.56 -30.81 9.19
N GLU A 426 -5.69 -30.33 8.64
CA GLU A 426 -6.29 -30.89 7.44
C GLU A 426 -5.46 -30.56 6.19
N GLN A 427 -4.91 -29.35 6.12
CA GLN A 427 -4.05 -28.94 5.01
C GLN A 427 -2.74 -29.72 4.99
N MET A 428 -2.11 -29.90 6.16
CA MET A 428 -0.94 -30.77 6.28
C MET A 428 -1.27 -32.21 5.88
N GLY A 429 -2.48 -32.70 6.19
CA GLY A 429 -2.96 -34.01 5.75
C GLY A 429 -2.96 -34.17 4.23
N TRP A 430 -3.40 -33.14 3.49
CA TRP A 430 -3.36 -33.12 2.03
C TRP A 430 -1.93 -33.17 1.47
N ILE A 431 -0.99 -32.45 2.09
CA ILE A 431 0.43 -32.47 1.70
C ILE A 431 0.97 -33.89 1.81
N VAL A 432 0.75 -34.55 2.95
CA VAL A 432 1.21 -35.92 3.18
C VAL A 432 0.55 -36.89 2.19
N LEU A 433 -0.76 -36.78 1.99
CA LEU A 433 -1.49 -37.62 1.03
C LEU A 433 -0.89 -37.50 -0.38
N CYS A 434 -0.72 -36.28 -0.86
CA CYS A 434 -0.20 -36.07 -2.21
C CYS A 434 1.28 -36.50 -2.31
N ALA A 435 2.09 -36.35 -1.26
CA ALA A 435 3.48 -36.81 -1.24
C ALA A 435 3.56 -38.35 -1.31
N VAL A 436 2.66 -39.05 -0.61
CA VAL A 436 2.49 -40.50 -0.70
C VAL A 436 2.05 -40.93 -2.10
N VAL A 437 1.08 -40.24 -2.71
CA VAL A 437 0.65 -40.52 -4.09
C VAL A 437 1.81 -40.34 -5.08
N LEU A 438 2.62 -39.28 -4.94
CA LEU A 438 3.82 -39.08 -5.76
C LEU A 438 4.85 -40.20 -5.57
N LEU A 439 5.08 -40.65 -4.34
CA LEU A 439 5.95 -41.79 -4.08
C LEU A 439 5.43 -43.07 -4.74
N LEU A 440 4.12 -43.34 -4.66
CA LEU A 440 3.50 -44.49 -5.32
C LEU A 440 3.67 -44.42 -6.84
N LEU A 441 3.44 -43.26 -7.45
CA LEU A 441 3.67 -43.04 -8.89
C LEU A 441 5.14 -43.29 -9.27
N PHE A 442 6.08 -42.85 -8.43
CA PHE A 442 7.50 -43.11 -8.64
C PHE A 442 7.83 -44.60 -8.60
N VAL A 443 7.37 -45.31 -7.57
CA VAL A 443 7.61 -46.75 -7.38
C VAL A 443 6.99 -47.56 -8.52
N ILE A 444 5.73 -47.28 -8.88
CA ILE A 444 4.99 -47.96 -9.96
C ILE A 444 5.62 -47.70 -11.32
N SER A 445 6.19 -46.50 -11.55
CA SER A 445 6.86 -46.19 -12.82
C SER A 445 8.03 -47.13 -13.12
N GLY A 446 8.70 -47.68 -12.09
CA GLY A 446 9.85 -48.56 -12.21
C GLY A 446 9.52 -49.87 -12.93
N PRO A 447 8.63 -50.72 -12.37
CA PRO A 447 8.15 -51.94 -13.01
C PRO A 447 7.57 -51.70 -14.40
N ILE A 448 6.72 -50.67 -14.57
CA ILE A 448 6.08 -50.43 -15.87
C ILE A 448 7.11 -50.07 -16.95
N GLY A 449 8.12 -49.26 -16.62
CA GLY A 449 9.20 -48.95 -17.56
C GLY A 449 10.03 -50.17 -17.98
N ARG A 450 10.06 -51.23 -17.15
CA ARG A 450 10.69 -52.52 -17.51
C ARG A 450 9.76 -53.39 -18.36
N LEU A 451 8.49 -53.46 -17.99
CA LEU A 451 7.50 -54.34 -18.64
C LEU A 451 7.00 -53.79 -19.99
N LYS A 452 6.96 -52.46 -20.17
CA LYS A 452 6.50 -51.79 -21.39
C LYS A 452 7.52 -50.75 -21.89
N PRO A 453 8.69 -51.16 -22.40
CA PRO A 453 9.72 -50.23 -22.89
C PRO A 453 9.22 -49.29 -24.00
N GLY A 454 8.25 -49.75 -24.79
CA GLY A 454 7.65 -48.97 -25.87
C GLY A 454 6.87 -47.73 -25.42
N TRP A 455 6.57 -47.55 -24.13
CA TRP A 455 5.88 -46.37 -23.58
C TRP A 455 6.81 -45.20 -23.28
N ARG A 456 8.12 -45.44 -23.26
CA ARG A 456 9.15 -44.47 -22.89
C ARG A 456 9.17 -43.26 -23.84
N TYR A 457 9.64 -42.14 -23.32
CA TYR A 457 9.90 -40.92 -24.09
C TYR A 457 10.90 -41.20 -25.24
N PRO A 458 10.57 -40.83 -26.50
CA PRO A 458 11.32 -41.27 -27.67
C PRO A 458 12.62 -40.51 -27.94
N ASP A 459 12.73 -39.22 -27.59
CA ASP A 459 13.88 -38.38 -27.96
C ASP A 459 14.42 -37.55 -26.79
N GLU A 460 15.27 -38.16 -25.96
CA GLU A 460 15.90 -37.49 -24.81
C GLU A 460 16.96 -36.42 -25.20
N ASN A 461 17.34 -36.36 -26.48
CA ASN A 461 18.40 -35.49 -26.99
C ASN A 461 17.89 -34.27 -27.78
N SER A 462 16.59 -34.20 -28.08
CA SER A 462 15.96 -33.03 -28.69
C SER A 462 16.30 -31.74 -27.92
N PRO A 463 16.60 -30.63 -28.62
CA PRO A 463 16.75 -29.31 -27.99
C PRO A 463 15.50 -28.84 -27.25
N ARG A 464 14.32 -29.37 -27.59
CA ARG A 464 13.03 -29.06 -26.97
C ARG A 464 12.43 -30.33 -26.35
N ASP A 465 12.21 -30.30 -25.03
CA ASP A 465 11.64 -31.42 -24.28
C ASP A 465 10.13 -31.23 -24.09
N ARG A 466 9.32 -32.05 -24.78
CA ARG A 466 7.85 -31.95 -24.73
C ARG A 466 7.28 -32.30 -23.35
N ARG A 467 8.04 -33.01 -22.51
CA ARG A 467 7.62 -33.27 -21.12
C ARG A 467 7.57 -31.99 -20.30
N LEU A 468 8.51 -31.08 -20.53
CA LEU A 468 8.52 -29.77 -19.89
C LEU A 468 7.35 -28.91 -20.39
N ASP A 469 7.05 -28.95 -21.69
CA ASP A 469 5.87 -28.27 -22.23
C ASP A 469 4.57 -28.81 -21.61
N LEU A 470 4.38 -30.14 -21.54
CA LEU A 470 3.21 -30.74 -20.90
C LEU A 470 3.10 -30.34 -19.42
N PHE A 471 4.22 -30.36 -18.69
CA PHE A 471 4.23 -30.07 -17.26
C PHE A 471 3.99 -28.58 -16.96
N ARG A 472 4.56 -27.67 -17.78
CA ARG A 472 4.21 -26.24 -17.75
C ARG A 472 2.75 -26.01 -18.07
N GLY A 473 2.20 -26.76 -19.03
CA GLY A 473 0.78 -26.73 -19.39
C GLY A 473 -0.14 -27.10 -18.24
N TRP A 474 0.21 -28.15 -17.50
CA TRP A 474 -0.52 -28.54 -16.30
C TRP A 474 -0.44 -27.45 -15.21
N THR A 475 0.75 -26.89 -14.98
CA THR A 475 0.96 -25.83 -13.98
C THR A 475 0.16 -24.56 -14.32
N ILE A 476 0.17 -24.12 -15.58
CA ILE A 476 -0.56 -22.91 -15.98
C ILE A 476 -2.08 -23.11 -15.95
N VAL A 477 -2.58 -24.32 -16.19
CA VAL A 477 -4.01 -24.64 -16.03
C VAL A 477 -4.43 -24.57 -14.57
N ALA A 478 -3.59 -25.07 -13.65
CA ALA A 478 -3.83 -24.92 -12.21
C ALA A 478 -3.95 -23.43 -11.81
N VAL A 479 -3.02 -22.60 -12.29
CA VAL A 479 -3.05 -21.14 -12.12
C VAL A 479 -4.35 -20.53 -12.65
N VAL A 480 -4.80 -20.88 -13.85
CA VAL A 480 -6.06 -20.36 -14.42
C VAL A 480 -7.26 -20.73 -13.54
N ILE A 481 -7.32 -21.99 -13.07
CA ILE A 481 -8.41 -22.46 -12.21
C ILE A 481 -8.43 -21.72 -10.87
N THR A 482 -7.27 -21.47 -10.25
CA THR A 482 -7.22 -20.79 -8.95
C THR A 482 -7.61 -19.32 -9.05
N HIS A 483 -7.26 -18.63 -10.15
CA HIS A 483 -7.52 -17.19 -10.31
C HIS A 483 -8.97 -16.84 -10.73
N ILE A 484 -9.77 -17.80 -11.21
CA ILE A 484 -11.19 -17.55 -11.55
C ILE A 484 -12.07 -17.48 -10.29
N GLU A 485 -11.59 -18.03 -9.17
CA GLU A 485 -12.21 -17.94 -7.83
C GLU A 485 -13.66 -18.41 -7.70
N VAL A 486 -14.12 -19.29 -8.60
CA VAL A 486 -15.43 -19.94 -8.50
C VAL A 486 -15.34 -21.31 -7.81
N ALA A 487 -16.33 -21.64 -6.98
CA ALA A 487 -16.45 -22.97 -6.39
C ALA A 487 -16.70 -24.00 -7.50
N SER A 488 -15.94 -25.09 -7.52
CA SER A 488 -16.11 -26.18 -8.49
C SER A 488 -15.27 -27.40 -8.09
N PRO A 489 -15.53 -28.57 -8.69
CA PRO A 489 -14.64 -29.73 -8.54
C PRO A 489 -13.21 -29.45 -9.01
N TYR A 490 -13.04 -28.62 -10.06
CA TYR A 490 -11.72 -28.22 -10.56
C TYR A 490 -10.93 -27.44 -9.50
N SER A 491 -11.55 -26.42 -8.90
CA SER A 491 -10.91 -25.58 -7.89
C SER A 491 -10.69 -26.33 -6.58
N TYR A 492 -11.63 -27.17 -6.14
CA TYR A 492 -11.44 -28.04 -4.98
C TYR A 492 -10.22 -28.95 -5.13
N VAL A 493 -10.11 -29.66 -6.26
CA VAL A 493 -8.96 -30.56 -6.50
C VAL A 493 -7.66 -29.75 -6.67
N THR A 494 -7.71 -28.64 -7.39
CA THR A 494 -6.51 -27.83 -7.66
C THR A 494 -5.96 -27.22 -6.37
N ILE A 495 -6.79 -26.59 -5.55
CA ILE A 495 -6.35 -25.96 -4.29
C ILE A 495 -5.83 -27.00 -3.30
N ASN A 496 -6.54 -28.12 -3.13
CA ASN A 496 -6.16 -29.14 -2.14
C ASN A 496 -5.04 -30.07 -2.58
N ALA A 497 -4.98 -30.49 -3.85
CA ALA A 497 -3.96 -31.44 -4.31
C ALA A 497 -2.74 -30.74 -4.90
N ILE A 498 -2.94 -29.70 -5.70
CA ILE A 498 -1.85 -28.97 -6.38
C ILE A 498 -1.31 -27.89 -5.44
N GLY A 499 -2.18 -27.08 -4.84
CA GLY A 499 -1.81 -26.03 -3.89
C GLY A 499 -1.13 -26.55 -2.63
N ALA A 500 -1.37 -27.81 -2.23
CA ALA A 500 -0.67 -28.44 -1.13
C ALA A 500 0.81 -28.72 -1.40
N ILE A 501 1.18 -29.18 -2.61
CA ILE A 501 2.57 -29.56 -2.91
C ILE A 501 3.31 -28.52 -3.74
N THR A 502 2.66 -27.92 -4.74
CA THR A 502 3.33 -26.99 -5.67
C THR A 502 2.39 -25.90 -6.22
N GLY A 503 2.69 -24.64 -5.94
CA GLY A 503 1.99 -23.47 -6.52
C GLY A 503 2.74 -22.79 -7.67
N ALA A 504 2.80 -21.46 -7.64
CA ALA A 504 3.54 -20.63 -8.60
C ALA A 504 5.05 -20.94 -8.67
N GLU A 505 5.61 -21.42 -7.57
CA GLU A 505 7.00 -21.88 -7.41
C GLU A 505 7.45 -22.88 -8.50
N MET A 506 6.57 -23.80 -8.91
CA MET A 506 6.88 -24.76 -9.97
C MET A 506 7.04 -24.05 -11.32
N PHE A 507 6.21 -23.05 -11.59
CA PHE A 507 6.28 -22.25 -12.80
C PHE A 507 7.59 -21.44 -12.88
N VAL A 508 8.03 -20.88 -11.75
CA VAL A 508 9.30 -20.16 -11.61
C VAL A 508 10.49 -21.11 -11.83
N LEU A 509 10.49 -22.28 -11.18
CA LEU A 509 11.54 -23.30 -11.33
C LEU A 509 11.66 -23.78 -12.79
N LEU A 510 10.55 -24.12 -13.43
CA LEU A 510 10.54 -24.61 -14.81
C LEU A 510 10.99 -23.55 -15.80
N SER A 511 10.66 -22.28 -15.55
CA SER A 511 11.12 -21.16 -16.37
C SER A 511 12.65 -21.01 -16.31
N GLY A 512 13.23 -21.11 -15.12
CA GLY A 512 14.69 -21.16 -14.94
C GLY A 512 15.29 -22.36 -15.67
N LEU A 513 14.71 -23.55 -15.50
CA LEU A 513 15.17 -24.78 -16.16
C LEU A 513 15.22 -24.66 -17.68
N VAL A 514 14.17 -24.13 -18.30
CA VAL A 514 14.11 -23.93 -19.76
C VAL A 514 15.15 -22.91 -20.21
N LEU A 515 15.32 -21.79 -19.51
CA LEU A 515 16.32 -20.77 -19.86
C LEU A 515 17.76 -21.30 -19.72
N GLY A 516 18.04 -22.06 -18.65
CA GLY A 516 19.31 -22.74 -18.44
C GLY A 516 19.65 -23.77 -19.53
N MET A 517 18.63 -24.39 -20.14
CA MET A 517 18.81 -25.32 -21.27
C MET A 517 19.06 -24.61 -22.61
N VAL A 518 18.27 -23.57 -22.91
CA VAL A 518 18.22 -22.97 -24.25
C VAL A 518 19.30 -21.91 -24.45
N TYR A 519 19.56 -21.08 -23.44
CA TYR A 519 20.47 -19.94 -23.60
C TYR A 519 21.92 -20.34 -23.94
N PRO A 520 22.52 -21.39 -23.34
CA PRO A 520 23.87 -21.84 -23.73
C PRO A 520 23.95 -22.32 -25.18
N LEU A 521 22.87 -22.91 -25.71
CA LEU A 521 22.77 -23.32 -27.11
C LEU A 521 22.70 -22.08 -28.03
N ALA A 522 21.97 -21.05 -27.62
CA ALA A 522 21.91 -19.78 -28.34
C ALA A 522 23.28 -19.09 -28.38
N VAL A 523 24.01 -19.04 -27.26
CA VAL A 523 25.38 -18.51 -27.19
C VAL A 523 26.31 -19.27 -28.14
N LYS A 524 26.25 -20.61 -28.15
CA LYS A 524 27.08 -21.43 -29.04
C LYS A 524 26.75 -21.21 -30.51
N LYS A 525 25.48 -20.98 -30.86
CA LYS A 525 25.01 -20.85 -32.24
C LYS A 525 25.17 -19.45 -32.82
N PHE A 526 24.90 -18.41 -32.03
CA PHE A 526 24.79 -17.02 -32.50
C PHE A 526 25.86 -16.08 -31.91
N GLY A 527 26.66 -16.55 -30.95
CA GLY A 527 27.63 -15.73 -30.22
C GLY A 527 27.03 -15.06 -28.99
N GLU A 528 27.91 -14.60 -28.09
CA GLU A 528 27.55 -14.06 -26.77
C GLU A 528 26.70 -12.80 -26.87
N MET A 529 27.13 -11.82 -27.68
CA MET A 529 26.43 -10.54 -27.81
C MET A 529 25.02 -10.68 -28.38
N LYS A 530 24.83 -11.55 -29.40
CA LYS A 530 23.49 -11.76 -29.98
C LYS A 530 22.56 -12.49 -29.00
N ALA A 531 23.08 -13.46 -28.25
CA ALA A 531 22.31 -14.13 -27.21
C ALA A 531 21.92 -13.16 -26.07
N LEU A 532 22.86 -12.31 -25.63
CA LEU A 532 22.62 -11.26 -24.64
C LEU A 532 21.54 -10.28 -25.10
N VAL A 533 21.66 -9.72 -26.29
CA VAL A 533 20.66 -8.79 -26.84
C VAL A 533 19.30 -9.49 -26.97
N SER A 534 19.26 -10.76 -27.35
CA SER A 534 18.01 -11.51 -27.43
C SER A 534 17.31 -11.67 -26.08
N ILE A 535 18.04 -11.91 -24.99
CA ILE A 535 17.43 -12.08 -23.67
C ILE A 535 17.06 -10.74 -23.04
N LEU A 536 17.85 -9.68 -23.26
CA LEU A 536 17.50 -8.32 -22.83
C LEU A 536 16.24 -7.82 -23.56
N ARG A 537 16.11 -8.04 -24.87
CA ARG A 537 14.87 -7.75 -25.60
C ARG A 537 13.69 -8.54 -25.07
N ARG A 538 13.90 -9.78 -24.63
CA ARG A 538 12.85 -10.60 -24.02
C ARG A 538 12.41 -10.02 -22.69
N ALA A 539 13.34 -9.66 -21.81
CA ALA A 539 13.03 -9.02 -20.53
C ALA A 539 12.30 -7.69 -20.73
N PHE A 540 12.79 -6.84 -21.64
CA PHE A 540 12.13 -5.58 -21.99
C PHE A 540 10.72 -5.81 -22.56
N LYS A 541 10.53 -6.81 -23.41
CA LYS A 541 9.19 -7.15 -23.92
C LYS A 541 8.26 -7.60 -22.79
N GLN A 542 8.74 -8.36 -21.81
CA GLN A 542 7.93 -8.74 -20.64
C GLN A 542 7.54 -7.51 -19.81
N TYR A 543 8.46 -6.58 -19.60
CA TYR A 543 8.21 -5.32 -18.90
C TYR A 543 7.16 -4.45 -19.60
N ILE A 544 7.31 -4.22 -20.91
CA ILE A 544 6.34 -3.44 -21.68
C ILE A 544 4.97 -4.11 -21.70
N VAL A 545 4.92 -5.45 -21.78
CA VAL A 545 3.66 -6.18 -21.69
C VAL A 545 3.05 -6.04 -20.31
N ALA A 546 3.85 -6.01 -19.23
CA ALA A 546 3.32 -5.78 -17.89
C ALA A 546 2.69 -4.40 -17.77
N ILE A 547 3.38 -3.34 -18.17
CA ILE A 547 2.81 -1.99 -18.21
C ILE A 547 1.55 -1.95 -19.08
N ALA A 548 1.57 -2.55 -20.26
CA ALA A 548 0.42 -2.56 -21.15
C ALA A 548 -0.80 -3.24 -20.51
N VAL A 549 -0.61 -4.37 -19.80
CA VAL A 549 -1.71 -5.02 -19.07
C VAL A 549 -2.22 -4.13 -17.95
N VAL A 550 -1.34 -3.50 -17.16
CA VAL A 550 -1.74 -2.57 -16.09
C VAL A 550 -2.58 -1.41 -16.64
N VAL A 551 -2.12 -0.77 -17.72
CA VAL A 551 -2.81 0.36 -18.37
C VAL A 551 -4.11 -0.09 -19.03
N ILE A 552 -4.15 -1.26 -19.69
CA ILE A 552 -5.39 -1.76 -20.30
C ILE A 552 -6.42 -2.06 -19.22
N VAL A 553 -6.03 -2.73 -18.12
CA VAL A 553 -6.95 -3.00 -17.01
C VAL A 553 -7.45 -1.70 -16.39
N PHE A 554 -6.56 -0.73 -16.17
CA PHE A 554 -6.97 0.61 -15.72
C PHE A 554 -7.96 1.26 -16.69
N ALA A 555 -7.71 1.21 -17.99
CA ALA A 555 -8.65 1.75 -18.99
C ALA A 555 -10.00 1.02 -19.01
N LEU A 556 -10.04 -0.26 -18.65
CA LEU A 556 -11.28 -1.03 -18.55
C LEU A 556 -12.13 -0.64 -17.34
N THR A 557 -11.58 0.07 -16.35
CA THR A 557 -12.35 0.60 -15.20
C THR A 557 -13.40 1.63 -15.64
N PHE A 558 -13.20 2.28 -16.79
CA PHE A 558 -14.16 3.23 -17.38
C PHE A 558 -15.30 2.55 -18.14
N VAL A 559 -15.35 1.20 -18.20
CA VAL A 559 -16.37 0.45 -18.93
C VAL A 559 -17.46 0.00 -17.95
N PRO A 560 -18.68 0.57 -17.99
CA PRO A 560 -19.66 0.47 -16.90
C PRO A 560 -20.27 -0.92 -16.68
N PHE A 561 -20.09 -1.85 -17.61
CA PHE A 561 -20.59 -3.24 -17.49
C PHE A 561 -19.49 -4.23 -17.06
N LEU A 562 -18.28 -3.76 -16.80
CA LEU A 562 -17.18 -4.58 -16.28
C LEU A 562 -17.01 -4.30 -14.79
N ASP A 563 -17.00 -5.37 -14.00
CA ASP A 563 -16.65 -5.33 -12.59
C ASP A 563 -15.12 -5.49 -12.47
N THR A 564 -14.40 -4.37 -12.64
CA THR A 564 -12.94 -4.38 -12.58
C THR A 564 -12.39 -4.63 -11.18
N ASP A 565 -13.18 -4.37 -10.14
CA ASP A 565 -12.77 -4.52 -8.74
C ASP A 565 -12.33 -5.94 -8.42
N VAL A 566 -12.86 -6.94 -9.14
CA VAL A 566 -12.45 -8.35 -9.06
C VAL A 566 -10.94 -8.56 -9.29
N ILE A 567 -10.29 -7.67 -10.04
CA ILE A 567 -8.85 -7.74 -10.32
C ILE A 567 -8.07 -6.49 -9.90
N THR A 568 -8.73 -5.34 -9.71
CA THR A 568 -8.11 -4.08 -9.28
C THR A 568 -8.18 -3.85 -7.78
N THR A 569 -8.96 -4.65 -7.05
CA THR A 569 -9.00 -4.65 -5.58
C THR A 569 -8.70 -6.06 -5.04
N PHE A 570 -8.40 -6.16 -3.76
CA PHE A 570 -8.28 -7.45 -3.09
C PHE A 570 -8.95 -7.42 -1.72
N THR A 571 -9.83 -8.39 -1.46
CA THR A 571 -10.45 -8.57 -0.15
C THR A 571 -9.68 -9.61 0.67
N ASP A 572 -9.18 -9.21 1.83
CA ASP A 572 -8.47 -10.08 2.76
C ASP A 572 -9.39 -11.18 3.30
N ARG A 573 -8.90 -12.41 3.33
CA ARG A 573 -9.62 -13.63 3.69
C ARG A 573 -9.27 -14.15 5.07
N GLY A 574 -8.40 -13.44 5.79
CA GLY A 574 -7.94 -13.80 7.12
C GLY A 574 -6.86 -14.88 7.15
N THR A 575 -6.24 -15.18 6.00
CA THR A 575 -5.20 -16.23 5.85
C THR A 575 -3.81 -15.66 5.55
N GLY A 576 -3.68 -14.33 5.57
CA GLY A 576 -2.43 -13.60 5.37
C GLY A 576 -1.61 -13.48 6.66
N ALA A 577 -0.57 -12.64 6.62
CA ALA A 577 0.32 -12.38 7.76
C ALA A 577 -0.42 -11.83 8.98
N ASP A 578 -1.44 -11.00 8.78
CA ASP A 578 -2.24 -10.37 9.83
C ASP A 578 -3.39 -11.27 10.38
N GLY A 579 -3.50 -12.50 9.86
CA GLY A 579 -4.49 -13.49 10.30
C GLY A 579 -5.93 -13.00 10.18
N LYS A 580 -6.82 -13.48 11.05
CA LYS A 580 -8.27 -13.19 10.95
C LYS A 580 -8.66 -11.74 11.25
N VAL A 581 -7.75 -10.92 11.78
CA VAL A 581 -8.04 -9.55 12.24
C VAL A 581 -8.47 -8.65 11.08
N THR A 582 -7.87 -8.83 9.91
CA THR A 582 -8.12 -8.03 8.70
C THR A 582 -9.16 -8.68 7.78
N THR A 583 -9.83 -9.76 8.19
CA THR A 583 -10.79 -10.49 7.33
C THR A 583 -11.90 -9.56 6.85
N GLY A 584 -12.15 -9.52 5.54
CA GLY A 584 -13.17 -8.69 4.92
C GLY A 584 -12.70 -7.29 4.53
N GLN A 585 -11.47 -6.90 4.89
CA GLN A 585 -10.89 -5.62 4.46
C GLN A 585 -10.61 -5.61 2.96
N VAL A 586 -10.92 -4.49 2.30
CA VAL A 586 -10.75 -4.32 0.86
C VAL A 586 -9.60 -3.35 0.60
N TYR A 587 -8.60 -3.83 -0.12
CA TYR A 587 -7.47 -3.03 -0.56
C TYR A 587 -7.59 -2.65 -2.03
N ASP A 588 -7.23 -1.41 -2.36
CA ASP A 588 -7.06 -0.96 -3.74
C ASP A 588 -5.65 -1.31 -4.24
N LEU A 589 -5.54 -1.91 -5.42
CA LEU A 589 -4.27 -2.28 -6.05
C LEU A 589 -3.83 -1.27 -7.11
N TYR A 590 -4.62 -0.21 -7.30
CA TYR A 590 -4.34 0.94 -8.14
C TYR A 590 -4.37 2.25 -7.33
N PRO A 591 -3.67 2.33 -6.18
CA PRO A 591 -3.56 3.60 -5.47
C PRO A 591 -2.93 4.61 -6.44
N ASN A 592 -3.54 5.77 -6.62
CA ASN A 592 -3.11 6.79 -7.58
C ASN A 592 -3.36 6.47 -9.07
N GLY A 593 -4.04 5.37 -9.42
CA GLY A 593 -4.36 5.06 -10.81
C GLY A 593 -5.12 6.20 -11.50
N ALA A 594 -6.13 6.77 -10.82
CA ALA A 594 -6.90 7.92 -11.30
C ALA A 594 -6.03 9.15 -11.58
N ARG A 595 -4.97 9.38 -10.79
CA ARG A 595 -4.04 10.52 -10.93
C ARG A 595 -3.26 10.48 -12.25
N LEU A 596 -3.16 9.33 -12.91
CA LEU A 596 -2.56 9.23 -14.24
C LEU A 596 -3.32 10.04 -15.31
N LEU A 597 -4.57 10.43 -15.05
CA LEU A 597 -5.40 11.23 -15.96
C LEU A 597 -5.31 12.75 -15.71
N ASP A 598 -4.71 13.18 -14.60
CA ASP A 598 -4.51 14.60 -14.31
C ASP A 598 -3.59 15.24 -15.37
N TYR A 599 -3.69 16.55 -15.60
CA TYR A 599 -2.87 17.26 -16.58
C TYR A 599 -2.10 18.45 -15.98
N PRO A 600 -0.75 18.38 -15.90
CA PRO A 600 0.09 17.21 -16.16
C PRO A 600 -0.10 16.11 -15.09
N PRO A 601 0.09 14.81 -15.40
CA PRO A 601 0.01 13.77 -14.39
C PRO A 601 1.13 13.96 -13.36
N PRO A 602 0.84 13.82 -12.06
CA PRO A 602 1.86 13.99 -11.03
C PRO A 602 2.93 12.90 -11.14
N TRP A 603 4.16 13.27 -10.81
CA TRP A 603 5.31 12.38 -11.00
C TRP A 603 5.23 11.11 -10.16
N TYR A 604 4.66 11.16 -8.95
CA TYR A 604 4.51 9.99 -8.09
C TYR A 604 3.63 8.91 -8.75
N ALA A 605 2.52 9.29 -9.41
CA ALA A 605 1.65 8.35 -10.10
C ALA A 605 2.36 7.71 -11.31
N ILE A 606 3.13 8.50 -12.07
CA ILE A 606 3.95 7.98 -13.18
C ILE A 606 5.01 7.00 -12.66
N ARG A 607 5.69 7.35 -11.56
CA ARG A 607 6.68 6.49 -10.91
C ARG A 607 6.06 5.17 -10.49
N ASP A 608 4.87 5.19 -9.88
CA ASP A 608 4.18 3.98 -9.43
C ASP A 608 3.82 3.06 -10.60
N LEU A 609 3.36 3.62 -11.72
CA LEU A 609 3.11 2.84 -12.94
C LEU A 609 4.41 2.21 -13.50
N LEU A 610 5.48 3.00 -13.64
CA LEU A 610 6.74 2.54 -14.23
C LEU A 610 7.45 1.51 -13.33
N LEU A 611 7.34 1.64 -12.02
CA LEU A 611 7.91 0.70 -11.06
C LEU A 611 7.01 -0.52 -10.79
N LEU A 612 5.87 -0.65 -11.49
CA LEU A 612 4.89 -1.72 -11.26
C LEU A 612 4.46 -1.81 -9.79
N ARG A 613 4.18 -0.65 -9.17
CA ARG A 613 3.60 -0.53 -7.83
C ARG A 613 2.09 -0.68 -7.80
N MET A 614 1.48 -0.63 -8.99
CA MET A 614 0.07 -0.89 -9.22
C MET A 614 -0.10 -1.96 -10.29
N GLY A 615 -1.17 -2.74 -10.20
CA GLY A 615 -1.49 -3.77 -11.18
C GLY A 615 -2.49 -4.79 -10.70
N PRO A 616 -3.04 -5.62 -11.62
CA PRO A 616 -4.04 -6.59 -11.23
C PRO A 616 -3.37 -7.74 -10.47
N TRP A 617 -3.95 -8.15 -9.33
CA TRP A 617 -3.32 -9.12 -8.42
C TRP A 617 -2.95 -10.44 -9.11
N VAL A 618 -3.82 -10.92 -10.01
CA VAL A 618 -3.62 -12.16 -10.79
C VAL A 618 -2.36 -12.15 -11.68
N PHE A 619 -1.81 -10.97 -11.95
CA PHE A 619 -0.69 -10.75 -12.85
C PHE A 619 0.60 -10.28 -12.14
N ASN A 620 0.55 -10.09 -10.83
CA ASN A 620 1.61 -9.43 -10.04
C ASN A 620 3.00 -10.10 -10.22
N ILE A 621 3.05 -11.44 -10.31
CA ILE A 621 4.30 -12.22 -10.50
C ILE A 621 5.11 -11.85 -11.76
N MET A 622 4.53 -11.12 -12.72
CA MET A 622 5.24 -10.72 -13.94
C MET A 622 6.46 -9.83 -13.62
N GLY A 623 6.38 -8.96 -12.60
CA GLY A 623 7.49 -8.12 -12.19
C GLY A 623 8.73 -8.94 -11.82
N LEU A 624 8.55 -10.00 -11.02
CA LEU A 624 9.60 -10.96 -10.68
C LEU A 624 10.26 -11.55 -11.93
N PHE A 625 9.45 -11.97 -12.92
CA PHE A 625 9.99 -12.57 -14.15
C PHE A 625 10.80 -11.60 -15.00
N VAL A 626 10.45 -10.30 -15.01
CA VAL A 626 11.25 -9.27 -15.68
C VAL A 626 12.64 -9.21 -15.04
N VAL A 627 12.71 -9.08 -13.72
CA VAL A 627 13.97 -8.96 -12.97
C VAL A 627 14.81 -10.25 -13.10
N LEU A 628 14.22 -11.42 -12.88
CA LEU A 628 14.93 -12.69 -13.00
C LEU A 628 15.46 -12.93 -14.42
N THR A 629 14.73 -12.51 -15.45
CA THR A 629 15.18 -12.62 -16.85
C THR A 629 16.35 -11.69 -17.14
N LEU A 630 16.38 -10.49 -16.54
CA LEU A 630 17.52 -9.57 -16.64
C LEU A 630 18.81 -10.15 -16.02
N LEU A 631 18.69 -10.98 -14.98
CA LEU A 631 19.84 -11.63 -14.33
C LEU A 631 20.44 -12.79 -15.14
N VAL A 632 19.67 -13.40 -16.07
CA VAL A 632 20.09 -14.59 -16.84
C VAL A 632 21.47 -14.48 -17.49
N PRO A 633 21.86 -13.37 -18.17
CA PRO A 633 23.19 -13.26 -18.78
C PRO A 633 24.33 -13.42 -17.78
N ALA A 634 24.23 -12.74 -16.63
CA ALA A 634 25.24 -12.78 -15.58
C ALA A 634 25.36 -14.20 -14.99
N ILE A 635 24.22 -14.84 -14.74
CA ILE A 635 24.22 -16.21 -14.23
C ILE A 635 24.81 -17.18 -15.24
N VAL A 636 24.44 -17.11 -16.52
CA VAL A 636 25.02 -18.02 -17.52
C VAL A 636 26.52 -17.78 -17.71
N TRP A 637 26.97 -16.53 -17.61
CA TRP A 637 28.40 -16.22 -17.62
C TRP A 637 29.14 -16.96 -16.49
N LEU A 638 28.59 -16.99 -15.26
CA LEU A 638 29.12 -17.78 -14.14
C LEU A 638 29.07 -19.29 -14.42
N LEU A 639 27.94 -19.80 -14.94
CA LEU A 639 27.78 -21.22 -15.23
C LEU A 639 28.77 -21.73 -16.28
N ARG A 640 29.10 -20.91 -17.28
CA ARG A 640 30.13 -21.23 -18.29
C ARG A 640 31.53 -21.33 -17.70
N ARG A 641 31.82 -20.56 -16.64
CA ARG A 641 33.07 -20.65 -15.86
C ARG A 641 33.06 -21.80 -14.85
N ARG A 642 32.03 -22.65 -14.86
CA ARG A 642 31.82 -23.74 -13.88
C ARG A 642 31.65 -23.23 -12.44
N MET A 643 31.28 -21.97 -12.26
CA MET A 643 31.03 -21.33 -10.96
C MET A 643 29.58 -21.51 -10.50
N TRP A 644 28.99 -22.67 -10.78
CA TRP A 644 27.60 -22.97 -10.39
C TRP A 644 27.42 -23.00 -8.87
N TRP A 645 28.46 -23.37 -8.14
CA TRP A 645 28.46 -23.36 -6.67
C TRP A 645 28.40 -21.94 -6.12
N VAL A 646 29.03 -20.95 -6.78
CA VAL A 646 28.90 -19.52 -6.41
C VAL A 646 27.46 -19.07 -6.58
N VAL A 647 26.84 -19.42 -7.72
CA VAL A 647 25.43 -19.10 -7.99
C VAL A 647 24.53 -19.67 -6.89
N LEU A 648 24.69 -20.95 -6.55
CA LEU A 648 23.85 -21.58 -5.53
C LEU A 648 24.14 -21.06 -4.11
N ILE A 649 25.40 -20.86 -3.73
CA ILE A 649 25.74 -20.30 -2.41
C ILE A 649 25.13 -18.90 -2.30
N ALA A 650 25.37 -18.01 -3.27
CA ALA A 650 24.78 -16.67 -3.26
C ALA A 650 23.25 -16.71 -3.22
N SER A 651 22.64 -17.62 -3.99
CA SER A 651 21.19 -17.81 -4.02
C SER A 651 20.62 -18.26 -2.67
N TRP A 652 21.22 -19.26 -2.03
CA TRP A 652 20.76 -19.74 -0.73
C TRP A 652 21.10 -18.76 0.40
N THR A 653 22.22 -18.04 0.31
CA THR A 653 22.53 -16.95 1.25
C THR A 653 21.49 -15.84 1.13
N ALA A 654 21.11 -15.42 -0.07
CA ALA A 654 20.04 -14.44 -0.27
C ALA A 654 18.70 -14.92 0.30
N TYR A 655 18.35 -16.20 0.10
CA TYR A 655 17.14 -16.81 0.67
C TYR A 655 17.14 -16.75 2.21
N VAL A 656 18.25 -17.14 2.84
CA VAL A 656 18.39 -17.13 4.30
C VAL A 656 18.39 -15.69 4.84
N LEU A 657 19.12 -14.77 4.21
CA LEU A 657 19.13 -13.36 4.63
C LEU A 657 17.74 -12.75 4.56
N ASN A 658 16.97 -13.01 3.49
CA ASN A 658 15.61 -12.51 3.40
C ASN A 658 14.70 -13.14 4.45
N ALA A 659 14.82 -14.45 4.71
CA ALA A 659 14.04 -15.13 5.73
C ALA A 659 14.37 -14.68 7.17
N GLN A 660 15.46 -13.93 7.39
CA GLN A 660 15.85 -13.43 8.71
C GLN A 660 15.64 -11.92 8.88
N PHE A 661 15.79 -11.14 7.80
CA PHE A 661 15.82 -9.68 7.85
C PHE A 661 14.73 -9.01 6.99
N ASP A 662 13.92 -9.81 6.27
CA ASP A 662 12.85 -9.35 5.38
C ASP A 662 13.26 -8.20 4.44
N ILE A 663 14.27 -8.46 3.61
CA ILE A 663 14.98 -7.43 2.86
C ILE A 663 14.23 -7.11 1.55
N ARG A 664 13.59 -5.95 1.52
CA ARG A 664 12.97 -5.42 0.31
C ARG A 664 14.00 -4.78 -0.64
N VAL A 665 14.15 -5.32 -1.85
CA VAL A 665 15.14 -4.86 -2.83
C VAL A 665 14.56 -3.83 -3.80
N LEU A 666 13.31 -4.06 -4.23
CA LEU A 666 12.62 -3.21 -5.19
C LEU A 666 11.30 -2.73 -4.58
N PRO A 667 10.86 -1.53 -4.96
CA PRO A 667 9.62 -0.99 -4.42
C PRO A 667 8.38 -1.47 -5.18
N SER A 668 8.51 -2.51 -6.01
CA SER A 668 7.46 -3.01 -6.90
C SER A 668 6.46 -3.87 -6.13
N MET A 669 5.21 -3.91 -6.61
CA MET A 669 4.09 -4.64 -5.99
C MET A 669 4.34 -6.14 -5.82
N PHE A 670 5.12 -6.73 -6.73
CA PHE A 670 5.39 -8.16 -6.69
C PHE A 670 6.30 -8.57 -5.53
N GLU A 671 7.04 -7.62 -4.95
CA GLU A 671 8.08 -7.92 -3.98
C GLU A 671 7.53 -8.30 -2.62
N ASP A 672 6.32 -7.84 -2.31
CA ASP A 672 5.64 -8.13 -1.04
C ASP A 672 4.99 -9.53 -1.06
N VAL A 673 4.66 -10.05 -2.25
CA VAL A 673 4.09 -11.39 -2.46
C VAL A 673 5.16 -12.41 -2.82
N PHE A 674 6.06 -12.00 -3.70
CA PHE A 674 7.09 -12.84 -4.30
C PHE A 674 8.50 -12.27 -4.06
N PRO A 675 8.95 -12.10 -2.80
CA PRO A 675 10.23 -11.45 -2.49
C PRO A 675 11.38 -12.01 -3.33
N LEU A 676 12.04 -11.12 -4.09
CA LEU A 676 13.04 -11.48 -5.08
C LEU A 676 14.14 -12.35 -4.50
N LEU A 677 14.66 -12.02 -3.31
CA LEU A 677 15.74 -12.76 -2.66
C LEU A 677 15.32 -14.18 -2.25
N THR A 678 14.06 -14.37 -1.91
CA THR A 678 13.46 -15.67 -1.60
C THR A 678 13.18 -16.46 -2.88
N TRP A 679 12.42 -15.88 -3.81
CA TRP A 679 11.89 -16.57 -4.98
C TRP A 679 12.92 -16.84 -6.08
N GLN A 680 14.02 -16.07 -6.12
CA GLN A 680 15.13 -16.37 -7.03
C GLN A 680 15.73 -17.76 -6.78
N VAL A 681 15.60 -18.34 -5.57
CA VAL A 681 16.14 -19.67 -5.26
C VAL A 681 15.56 -20.75 -6.17
N ALA A 682 14.25 -20.74 -6.41
CA ALA A 682 13.58 -21.69 -7.29
C ALA A 682 14.07 -21.54 -8.74
N PHE A 683 14.17 -20.29 -9.20
CA PHE A 683 14.60 -19.96 -10.56
C PHE A 683 16.07 -20.32 -10.82
N LEU A 684 16.98 -19.95 -9.92
CA LEU A 684 18.42 -20.20 -10.07
C LEU A 684 18.75 -21.70 -9.93
N ASN A 685 18.10 -22.42 -9.01
CA ASN A 685 18.20 -23.89 -8.97
C ASN A 685 17.71 -24.49 -10.30
N GLY A 686 16.56 -24.03 -10.80
CA GLY A 686 16.05 -24.39 -12.12
C GLY A 686 17.10 -24.17 -13.22
N MET A 687 17.70 -22.99 -13.30
CA MET A 687 18.72 -22.66 -14.31
C MET A 687 19.96 -23.56 -14.22
N VAL A 688 20.48 -23.81 -13.02
CA VAL A 688 21.63 -24.71 -12.81
C VAL A 688 21.29 -26.13 -13.25
N ILE A 689 20.10 -26.62 -12.87
CA ILE A 689 19.59 -27.94 -13.29
C ILE A 689 19.45 -28.00 -14.82
N GLY A 690 18.89 -26.97 -15.44
CA GLY A 690 18.72 -26.88 -16.89
C GLY A 690 20.06 -26.90 -17.63
N TYR A 691 21.03 -26.11 -17.16
CA TYR A 691 22.37 -26.03 -17.75
C TYR A 691 23.12 -27.36 -17.67
N TYR A 692 23.07 -28.04 -16.52
CA TYR A 692 23.75 -29.31 -16.28
C TYR A 692 22.85 -30.55 -16.45
N ARG A 693 21.67 -30.40 -17.06
CA ARG A 693 20.62 -31.44 -17.15
C ARG A 693 21.15 -32.81 -17.53
N LYS A 694 21.98 -32.89 -18.57
CA LYS A 694 22.52 -34.17 -19.06
C LYS A 694 23.41 -34.86 -18.01
N ARG A 695 24.23 -34.09 -17.27
CA ARG A 695 25.12 -34.62 -16.23
C ARG A 695 24.32 -35.05 -15.00
N ILE A 696 23.39 -34.21 -14.56
CA ILE A 696 22.52 -34.48 -13.41
C ILE A 696 21.67 -35.72 -13.70
N THR A 697 21.01 -35.78 -14.87
CA THR A 697 20.21 -36.94 -15.27
C THR A 697 21.04 -38.20 -15.28
N ARG A 698 22.27 -38.16 -15.83
CA ARG A 698 23.18 -39.32 -15.84
C ARG A 698 23.57 -39.76 -14.42
N ALA A 699 23.85 -38.82 -13.52
CA ALA A 699 24.18 -39.10 -12.13
C ALA A 699 23.00 -39.75 -11.39
N LEU A 700 21.81 -39.14 -11.48
CA LEU A 700 20.60 -39.59 -10.80
C LEU A 700 20.06 -40.92 -11.35
N THR A 701 20.25 -41.20 -12.65
CA THR A 701 19.79 -42.46 -13.28
C THR A 701 20.81 -43.61 -13.21
N GLY A 702 22.02 -43.33 -12.73
CA GLY A 702 23.05 -44.35 -12.46
C GLY A 702 22.60 -45.40 -11.42
N ARG A 703 23.38 -46.48 -11.24
CA ARG A 703 23.05 -47.52 -10.23
C ARG A 703 22.99 -46.94 -8.82
N VAL A 704 24.03 -46.22 -8.42
CA VAL A 704 24.13 -45.56 -7.10
C VAL A 704 23.08 -44.45 -6.98
N GLY A 705 22.97 -43.58 -7.99
CA GLY A 705 22.00 -42.47 -7.99
C GLY A 705 20.56 -42.94 -7.81
N ARG A 706 20.15 -44.02 -8.49
CA ARG A 706 18.80 -44.57 -8.32
C ARG A 706 18.53 -45.07 -6.91
N VAL A 707 19.52 -45.71 -6.28
CA VAL A 707 19.38 -46.18 -4.90
C VAL A 707 19.27 -44.99 -3.96
N LEU A 708 20.17 -44.01 -4.05
CA LEU A 708 20.16 -42.83 -3.19
C LEU A 708 18.88 -42.00 -3.34
N VAL A 709 18.42 -41.76 -4.57
CA VAL A 709 17.15 -41.05 -4.81
C VAL A 709 15.97 -41.82 -4.23
N THR A 710 15.92 -43.14 -4.42
CA THR A 710 14.83 -43.95 -3.87
C THR A 710 14.83 -43.91 -2.34
N ILE A 711 16.00 -44.06 -1.71
CA ILE A 711 16.13 -43.96 -0.25
C ILE A 711 15.69 -42.57 0.23
N GLY A 712 16.15 -41.49 -0.41
CA GLY A 712 15.80 -40.12 -0.02
C GLY A 712 14.29 -39.85 -0.14
N LEU A 713 13.67 -40.26 -1.26
CA LEU A 713 12.22 -40.11 -1.46
C LEU A 713 11.40 -40.92 -0.45
N VAL A 714 11.78 -42.18 -0.21
CA VAL A 714 11.09 -43.04 0.76
C VAL A 714 11.28 -42.54 2.18
N ALA A 715 12.48 -42.07 2.55
CA ALA A 715 12.76 -41.52 3.87
C ALA A 715 11.96 -40.25 4.12
N TYR A 716 11.96 -39.31 3.17
CA TYR A 716 11.21 -38.06 3.28
C TYR A 716 9.70 -38.31 3.40
N VAL A 717 9.10 -38.97 2.39
CA VAL A 717 7.65 -39.21 2.38
C VAL A 717 7.23 -40.16 3.51
N GLY A 718 8.06 -41.14 3.83
CA GLY A 718 7.84 -42.05 4.96
C GLY A 718 7.85 -41.33 6.29
N SER A 719 8.75 -40.36 6.50
CA SER A 719 8.77 -39.55 7.71
C SER A 719 7.50 -38.72 7.86
N LEU A 720 7.04 -38.05 6.80
CA LEU A 720 5.77 -37.31 6.81
C LEU A 720 4.56 -38.21 7.08
N ALA A 721 4.51 -39.39 6.45
CA ALA A 721 3.43 -40.35 6.65
C ALA A 721 3.40 -40.92 8.07
N VAL A 722 4.57 -41.17 8.66
CA VAL A 722 4.69 -41.63 10.06
C VAL A 722 4.27 -40.54 11.03
N LEU A 723 4.69 -39.29 10.81
CA LEU A 723 4.28 -38.15 11.64
C LEU A 723 2.76 -37.91 11.57
N TRP A 724 2.19 -37.95 10.35
CA TRP A 724 0.74 -37.85 10.16
C TRP A 724 -0.02 -39.00 10.85
N ALA A 725 0.46 -40.25 10.74
CA ALA A 725 -0.17 -41.39 11.39
C ALA A 725 -0.08 -41.28 12.92
N GLY A 726 1.07 -40.89 13.46
CA GLY A 726 1.25 -40.65 14.90
C GLY A 726 0.26 -39.62 15.44
N HIS A 727 0.13 -38.49 14.75
CA HIS A 727 -0.85 -37.45 15.11
C HIS A 727 -2.30 -37.93 14.97
N THR A 728 -2.67 -38.52 13.82
CA THR A 728 -4.05 -38.94 13.52
C THR A 728 -4.56 -40.04 14.46
N TYR A 729 -3.68 -40.96 14.86
CA TYR A 729 -4.04 -42.07 15.75
C TYR A 729 -3.69 -41.82 17.23
N GLY A 730 -3.20 -40.62 17.58
CA GLY A 730 -2.83 -40.27 18.96
C GLY A 730 -1.67 -41.10 19.52
N VAL A 731 -0.75 -41.57 18.66
CA VAL A 731 0.40 -42.39 19.05
C VAL A 731 1.64 -41.50 19.13
N GLN A 732 2.19 -41.35 20.34
CA GLN A 732 3.44 -40.63 20.53
C GLN A 732 4.62 -41.42 19.99
N LEU A 733 5.34 -40.82 19.04
CA LEU A 733 6.53 -41.42 18.45
C LEU A 733 7.75 -41.17 19.34
N PRO A 734 8.57 -42.21 19.65
CA PRO A 734 9.77 -42.03 20.46
C PRO A 734 10.74 -41.03 19.83
N GLY A 735 11.13 -39.99 20.59
CA GLY A 735 12.08 -38.96 20.14
C GLY A 735 11.49 -37.87 19.24
N VAL A 736 10.18 -37.89 18.98
CA VAL A 736 9.45 -36.82 18.30
C VAL A 736 8.77 -35.94 19.36
N PRO A 737 8.92 -34.61 19.33
CA PRO A 737 8.20 -33.70 20.24
C PRO A 737 6.69 -33.72 20.01
N ASP A 738 5.91 -33.57 21.09
CA ASP A 738 4.46 -33.38 21.04
C ASP A 738 4.13 -32.14 20.19
N GLY A 739 3.11 -32.24 19.33
CA GLY A 739 2.67 -31.13 18.48
C GLY A 739 3.56 -30.84 17.26
N LEU A 740 4.65 -31.59 17.03
CA LEU A 740 5.51 -31.38 15.86
C LEU A 740 4.71 -31.36 14.56
N TYR A 741 3.83 -32.34 14.35
CA TYR A 741 3.03 -32.45 13.12
C TYR A 741 2.17 -31.21 12.86
N SER A 742 1.45 -30.73 13.88
CA SER A 742 0.59 -29.54 13.75
C SER A 742 1.42 -28.29 13.45
N SER A 743 2.61 -28.15 14.05
CA SER A 743 3.51 -27.02 13.77
C SER A 743 4.18 -27.07 12.38
N LEU A 744 4.17 -28.21 11.68
CA LEU A 744 4.84 -28.33 10.38
C LEU A 744 4.23 -27.41 9.34
N TYR A 745 2.91 -27.26 9.35
CA TYR A 745 2.23 -26.44 8.35
C TYR A 745 2.67 -24.97 8.44
N GLU A 746 2.53 -24.37 9.61
CA GLU A 746 2.90 -22.97 9.85
C GLU A 746 4.39 -22.72 9.65
N SER A 747 5.26 -23.67 10.03
CA SER A 747 6.71 -23.46 10.00
C SER A 747 7.36 -23.76 8.65
N MET A 748 6.87 -24.75 7.90
CA MET A 748 7.57 -25.31 6.74
C MET A 748 6.75 -25.37 5.45
N TYR A 749 5.42 -25.32 5.52
CA TYR A 749 4.53 -25.61 4.38
C TYR A 749 3.44 -24.56 4.11
N GLN A 750 3.47 -23.40 4.77
CA GLN A 750 2.42 -22.39 4.62
C GLN A 750 2.27 -21.96 3.15
N ARG A 751 1.02 -21.94 2.67
CA ARG A 751 0.70 -21.71 1.24
C ARG A 751 1.01 -20.28 0.75
N THR A 752 1.02 -19.33 1.67
CA THR A 752 1.25 -17.90 1.39
C THR A 752 2.73 -17.60 1.11
N PHE A 753 3.66 -18.34 1.74
CA PHE A 753 5.10 -18.07 1.67
C PHE A 753 5.91 -19.22 1.08
N LEU A 754 7.10 -18.93 0.52
CA LEU A 754 8.01 -19.93 -0.04
C LEU A 754 8.93 -20.53 1.05
N GLN A 755 8.33 -21.31 1.94
CA GLN A 755 9.03 -21.95 3.06
C GLN A 755 9.88 -23.16 2.62
N PRO A 756 10.87 -23.58 3.45
CA PRO A 756 11.80 -24.65 3.09
C PRO A 756 11.14 -26.00 2.76
N GLY A 757 10.06 -26.38 3.45
CA GLY A 757 9.34 -27.64 3.18
C GLY A 757 8.80 -27.69 1.76
N ARG A 758 8.31 -26.55 1.25
CA ARG A 758 7.83 -26.42 -0.13
C ARG A 758 8.94 -26.55 -1.17
N LEU A 759 10.14 -26.07 -0.87
CA LEU A 759 11.32 -26.28 -1.74
C LEU A 759 11.70 -27.77 -1.84
N ILE A 760 11.49 -28.54 -0.77
CA ILE A 760 11.70 -30.00 -0.78
C ILE A 760 10.60 -30.67 -1.62
N ASP A 761 9.35 -30.24 -1.47
CA ASP A 761 8.22 -30.73 -2.27
C ASP A 761 8.35 -30.43 -3.76
N LEU A 762 8.90 -29.26 -4.11
CA LEU A 762 9.31 -28.94 -5.48
C LEU A 762 10.31 -29.95 -6.05
N ALA A 763 11.32 -30.32 -5.25
CA ALA A 763 12.32 -31.30 -5.66
C ALA A 763 11.71 -32.71 -5.80
N LEU A 764 10.86 -33.12 -4.85
CA LEU A 764 10.07 -34.35 -4.91
C LEU A 764 9.26 -34.39 -6.21
N MET A 765 8.43 -33.38 -6.44
CA MET A 765 7.57 -33.29 -7.61
C MET A 765 8.40 -33.31 -8.92
N LEU A 766 9.48 -32.54 -9.01
CA LEU A 766 10.32 -32.51 -10.21
C LEU A 766 10.93 -33.88 -10.53
N VAL A 767 11.48 -34.57 -9.53
CA VAL A 767 12.09 -35.90 -9.70
C VAL A 767 11.04 -36.94 -10.09
N VAL A 768 9.90 -36.93 -9.41
CA VAL A 768 8.80 -37.87 -9.67
C VAL A 768 8.19 -37.62 -11.04
N ALA A 769 7.80 -36.38 -11.36
CA ALA A 769 7.21 -36.01 -12.63
C ALA A 769 8.16 -36.32 -13.80
N TYR A 770 9.45 -35.96 -13.68
CA TYR A 770 10.43 -36.31 -14.71
C TYR A 770 10.55 -37.82 -14.89
N THR A 771 10.65 -38.58 -13.81
CA THR A 771 10.79 -40.05 -13.87
C THR A 771 9.54 -40.71 -14.46
N PHE A 772 8.36 -40.32 -14.00
CA PHE A 772 7.08 -40.81 -14.47
C PHE A 772 6.87 -40.50 -15.95
N LEU A 773 7.01 -39.22 -16.35
CA LEU A 773 6.88 -38.81 -17.76
C LEU A 773 7.94 -39.42 -18.66
N THR A 774 9.13 -39.73 -18.15
CA THR A 774 10.15 -40.46 -18.93
C THR A 774 9.66 -41.86 -19.31
N ARG A 775 9.04 -42.59 -18.37
CA ARG A 775 8.68 -44.00 -18.55
C ARG A 775 7.27 -44.20 -19.13
N MET A 776 6.37 -43.29 -18.83
CA MET A 776 4.93 -43.36 -19.15
C MET A 776 4.53 -42.33 -20.23
N TRP A 777 5.48 -41.82 -21.02
CA TRP A 777 5.22 -40.73 -21.96
C TRP A 777 4.06 -41.00 -22.92
N LYS A 778 4.11 -42.10 -23.69
CA LYS A 778 3.13 -42.33 -24.77
C LYS A 778 1.67 -42.40 -24.29
N PRO A 779 1.33 -43.12 -23.20
CA PRO A 779 -0.04 -43.08 -22.70
C PRO A 779 -0.44 -41.69 -22.18
N VAL A 780 0.47 -40.99 -21.50
CA VAL A 780 0.20 -39.64 -20.95
C VAL A 780 0.03 -38.61 -22.07
N ASP A 781 0.92 -38.59 -23.08
CA ASP A 781 0.84 -37.69 -24.24
C ASP A 781 -0.42 -37.95 -25.06
N ARG A 782 -0.85 -39.22 -25.18
CA ARG A 782 -2.11 -39.55 -25.85
C ARG A 782 -3.33 -39.04 -25.07
N ALA A 783 -3.35 -39.21 -23.74
CA ALA A 783 -4.49 -38.83 -22.91
C ALA A 783 -4.60 -37.31 -22.73
N PHE A 784 -3.48 -36.65 -22.45
CA PHE A 784 -3.47 -35.25 -21.99
C PHE A 784 -2.62 -34.33 -22.86
N GLY A 785 -1.77 -34.88 -23.73
CA GLY A 785 -0.81 -34.10 -24.52
C GLY A 785 -1.48 -33.15 -25.52
N TRP A 786 -2.67 -33.48 -26.02
CA TRP A 786 -3.45 -32.61 -26.91
C TRP A 786 -3.92 -31.31 -26.25
N PHE A 787 -4.08 -31.32 -24.92
CA PHE A 787 -4.55 -30.17 -24.14
C PHE A 787 -3.39 -29.43 -23.48
N TYR A 788 -2.58 -30.10 -22.64
CA TYR A 788 -1.55 -29.42 -21.86
C TYR A 788 -0.32 -29.02 -22.69
N THR A 789 0.12 -29.83 -23.66
CA THR A 789 1.35 -29.51 -24.41
C THR A 789 1.23 -28.19 -25.20
N PRO A 790 0.13 -27.92 -25.94
CA PRO A 790 -0.06 -26.63 -26.58
C PRO A 790 -0.07 -25.47 -25.58
N LEU A 791 -0.82 -25.59 -24.48
CA LEU A 791 -0.92 -24.54 -23.46
C LEU A 791 0.44 -24.24 -22.83
N GLY A 792 1.22 -25.25 -22.48
CA GLY A 792 2.55 -25.05 -21.89
C GLY A 792 3.59 -24.52 -22.87
N SER A 793 3.45 -24.87 -24.16
CA SER A 793 4.30 -24.33 -25.23
C SER A 793 4.17 -22.81 -25.42
N ALA A 794 3.02 -22.25 -25.00
CA ALA A 794 2.67 -20.84 -25.06
C ALA A 794 2.24 -20.33 -23.67
N SER A 795 2.83 -20.84 -22.59
CA SER A 795 2.35 -20.55 -21.23
C SER A 795 2.36 -19.06 -20.86
N LEU A 796 3.27 -18.26 -21.40
CA LEU A 796 3.27 -16.81 -21.17
C LEU A 796 2.06 -16.14 -21.81
N TYR A 797 1.67 -16.58 -23.00
CA TYR A 797 0.45 -16.12 -23.67
C TYR A 797 -0.78 -16.47 -22.84
N VAL A 798 -0.88 -17.72 -22.35
CA VAL A 798 -1.99 -18.17 -21.51
C VAL A 798 -2.05 -17.33 -20.22
N PHE A 799 -0.90 -17.08 -19.61
CA PHE A 799 -0.78 -16.23 -18.42
C PHE A 799 -1.18 -14.77 -18.68
N ILE A 800 -1.05 -14.24 -19.88
CA ILE A 800 -1.51 -12.86 -20.15
C ILE A 800 -3.02 -12.85 -20.41
N VAL A 801 -3.51 -13.78 -21.24
CA VAL A 801 -4.91 -13.78 -21.66
C VAL A 801 -5.87 -14.15 -20.51
N HIS A 802 -5.44 -14.98 -19.55
CA HIS A 802 -6.32 -15.38 -18.45
C HIS A 802 -6.76 -14.20 -17.57
N VAL A 803 -5.98 -13.12 -17.46
CA VAL A 803 -6.34 -11.90 -16.72
C VAL A 803 -7.69 -11.36 -17.21
N PHE A 804 -7.87 -11.31 -18.53
CA PHE A 804 -9.12 -10.85 -19.14
C PHE A 804 -10.26 -11.86 -18.95
N PHE A 805 -9.99 -13.16 -18.88
CA PHE A 805 -11.01 -14.14 -18.57
C PHE A 805 -11.47 -14.06 -17.11
N VAL A 806 -10.56 -13.78 -16.17
CA VAL A 806 -10.94 -13.51 -14.77
C VAL A 806 -11.87 -12.31 -14.71
N LEU A 807 -11.53 -11.21 -15.40
CA LEU A 807 -12.39 -10.02 -15.48
C LEU A 807 -13.78 -10.34 -16.09
N ILE A 808 -13.80 -11.04 -17.24
CA ILE A 808 -15.05 -11.42 -17.92
C ILE A 808 -15.94 -12.25 -17.01
N VAL A 809 -15.38 -13.26 -16.33
CA VAL A 809 -16.14 -14.12 -15.42
C VAL A 809 -16.60 -13.35 -14.19
N GLY A 810 -15.72 -12.51 -13.63
CA GLY A 810 -16.00 -11.66 -12.48
C GLY A 810 -17.18 -10.72 -12.71
N SER A 811 -17.31 -10.22 -13.95
CA SER A 811 -18.36 -9.30 -14.39
C SER A 811 -19.70 -9.97 -14.75
N LEU A 812 -19.85 -11.29 -14.60
CA LEU A 812 -21.11 -11.98 -14.93
C LEU A 812 -22.15 -11.79 -13.81
N PRO A 813 -23.26 -11.07 -14.06
CA PRO A 813 -24.21 -10.70 -12.99
C PRO A 813 -25.05 -11.88 -12.47
N PHE A 814 -25.16 -12.97 -13.24
CA PHE A 814 -25.97 -14.15 -12.90
C PHE A 814 -25.13 -15.30 -12.30
N LEU A 815 -23.83 -15.10 -12.11
CA LEU A 815 -22.92 -16.15 -11.65
C LEU A 815 -22.94 -16.25 -10.12
N ASP A 816 -23.48 -17.35 -9.61
CA ASP A 816 -23.31 -17.73 -8.21
C ASP A 816 -21.93 -18.38 -8.03
N ARG A 817 -20.98 -17.62 -7.47
CA ARG A 817 -19.59 -18.06 -7.25
C ARG A 817 -19.47 -19.21 -6.24
N ALA A 818 -20.50 -19.49 -5.45
CA ALA A 818 -20.53 -20.61 -4.51
C ALA A 818 -21.11 -21.89 -5.14
N ASN A 819 -21.78 -21.79 -6.29
CA ASN A 819 -22.39 -22.94 -6.94
C ASN A 819 -21.36 -23.82 -7.69
N PRO A 820 -21.12 -25.07 -7.25
CA PRO A 820 -20.07 -25.92 -7.83
C PRO A 820 -20.33 -26.30 -9.30
N TRP A 821 -21.59 -26.36 -9.72
CA TRP A 821 -21.96 -26.71 -11.10
C TRP A 821 -21.75 -25.54 -12.05
N GLN A 822 -22.14 -24.34 -11.65
CA GLN A 822 -21.86 -23.13 -12.43
C GLN A 822 -20.35 -22.95 -12.58
N GLY A 823 -19.59 -23.08 -11.49
CA GLY A 823 -18.14 -22.99 -11.56
C GLY A 823 -17.49 -24.10 -12.41
N ALA A 824 -18.03 -25.31 -12.43
CA ALA A 824 -17.55 -26.38 -13.31
C ALA A 824 -17.75 -26.04 -14.80
N VAL A 825 -18.91 -25.47 -15.15
CA VAL A 825 -19.20 -25.01 -16.51
C VAL A 825 -18.27 -23.87 -16.89
N VAL A 826 -18.12 -22.87 -16.03
CA VAL A 826 -17.23 -21.71 -16.25
C VAL A 826 -15.79 -22.16 -16.47
N HIS A 827 -15.23 -22.98 -15.58
CA HIS A 827 -13.87 -23.50 -15.76
C HIS A 827 -13.72 -24.25 -17.08
N THR A 828 -14.67 -25.11 -17.45
CA THR A 828 -14.62 -25.86 -18.70
C THR A 828 -14.63 -24.93 -19.91
N LEU A 829 -15.50 -23.92 -19.93
CA LEU A 829 -15.62 -22.96 -21.03
C LEU A 829 -14.36 -22.10 -21.17
N VAL A 830 -13.83 -21.57 -20.06
CA VAL A 830 -12.62 -20.75 -20.08
C VAL A 830 -11.42 -21.57 -20.57
N LEU A 831 -11.23 -22.78 -20.03
CA LEU A 831 -10.14 -23.66 -20.46
C LEU A 831 -10.26 -24.06 -21.93
N ALA A 832 -11.47 -24.33 -22.42
CA ALA A 832 -11.71 -24.63 -23.83
C ALA A 832 -11.43 -23.41 -24.72
N ALA A 833 -11.83 -22.21 -24.30
CA ALA A 833 -11.58 -20.97 -25.03
C ALA A 833 -10.08 -20.67 -25.13
N ILE A 834 -9.34 -20.74 -24.02
CA ILE A 834 -7.88 -20.54 -24.00
C ILE A 834 -7.19 -21.58 -24.89
N TRP A 835 -7.58 -22.86 -24.79
CA TRP A 835 -7.04 -23.91 -25.65
C TRP A 835 -7.31 -23.65 -27.14
N PHE A 836 -8.51 -23.20 -27.48
CA PHE A 836 -8.85 -22.81 -28.85
C PHE A 836 -7.99 -21.64 -29.33
N MET A 837 -7.83 -20.59 -28.51
CA MET A 837 -6.99 -19.42 -28.84
C MET A 837 -5.53 -19.80 -29.09
N VAL A 838 -4.97 -20.69 -28.26
CA VAL A 838 -3.59 -21.18 -28.42
C VAL A 838 -3.43 -22.05 -29.67
N THR A 839 -4.33 -23.00 -29.91
CA THR A 839 -4.27 -23.89 -31.08
C THR A 839 -4.49 -23.14 -32.39
N ARG A 840 -5.27 -22.07 -32.37
CA ARG A 840 -5.49 -21.16 -33.52
C ARG A 840 -4.49 -19.99 -33.59
N LYS A 841 -3.56 -19.87 -32.63
CA LYS A 841 -2.54 -18.80 -32.57
C LYS A 841 -3.13 -17.39 -32.60
N VAL A 842 -4.28 -17.19 -31.95
CA VAL A 842 -4.97 -15.89 -31.87
C VAL A 842 -4.05 -14.87 -31.20
N LEU A 843 -3.80 -13.71 -31.81
CA LEU A 843 -2.95 -12.63 -31.25
C LEU A 843 -1.48 -12.99 -30.95
N PHE A 844 -0.94 -14.10 -31.45
CA PHE A 844 0.48 -14.48 -31.24
C PHE A 844 1.49 -13.50 -31.85
N LYS A 845 1.04 -12.61 -32.74
CA LYS A 845 1.87 -11.52 -33.29
C LYS A 845 2.10 -10.39 -32.29
N VAL A 846 1.15 -10.19 -31.37
CA VAL A 846 1.15 -9.09 -30.40
C VAL A 846 1.64 -9.58 -29.05
N ILE A 847 1.02 -10.65 -28.54
CA ILE A 847 1.28 -11.21 -27.21
C ILE A 847 2.47 -12.18 -27.30
N PRO A 848 3.48 -12.08 -26.40
CA PRO A 848 4.58 -13.03 -26.35
C PRO A 848 4.13 -14.43 -25.94
N THR A 849 4.77 -15.46 -26.50
CA THR A 849 4.47 -16.88 -26.28
C THR A 849 5.53 -17.59 -25.46
#